data_AF-A0A290QBD3-F1
#
_entry.id   AF-A0A290QBD3-F1
#
_cell.length_a   1.000
_cell.length_b   1.000
_cell.length_c   1.000
_cell.angle_alpha   90.00
_cell.angle_beta   90.00
_cell.angle_gamma   90.00
#
_symmetry.space_group_name_H-M   'P 1'
#
loop_
_entity.id
_entity.type
_entity.pdbx_description
1 polymer ?
#
loop_
_entity_poly.entity_id
_entity_poly.type
_entity_poly.pdbx_seq_one_letter_code
_entity_poly.pdbx_strand_id
1 'polypeptide(L)'
;MNQDQFWTSQDGQILTVRPKDDNAVSLTLAFWPRHPAEFDFLKSHLAHLDFTERSTLARIGIEMLVTGKPTVDGNRILLEVEAFIYDHSFPNAPYWKKLLRSGTPVGRLFYAPESAKLSTAEIWDAIKANTLKLPNTISIDREGRVFLTPHQVRYTLNPKLQRPSFERLVSGVAGRGYLDKVQLRHETDLLTIPPRSGILTSCSLYLKEHFVLLNRGEGNFGIHTSAVLLDPIKTFGTNIMLEIYNTGDQPVVNPVVSVEIFRAPEPSDAEAKTLQKKRVRLQATASEIYKCLDENPPKDAPESAKPKARITVKGQSSTMENYSIFLNAGAVADAAALKARLAPANPAGASCGFRTMIQALDAAPEDADTLVTDYFPNLLEEIELLTRLPQLKLKRVIFRKPSRTHGFFLSNNAHARLETFDAVGLDVYWLNEAMNELYLHTYKKEHGFFVRDEQVRKFRESTILAFYGSAVGLDQADTDRISGLIEKLTGFIGRDVGVLTGGGGGVMRLATDQARGKGAMTGACFLELEAQPPELGVDFFNTFQETGRHNRQKWFEIADFCIFNVGGMGTLEEIGIELCNLKLGIRPRVPYVFYNARFWNDLKKQIREMIRTKRAPSWMADYILFTDDPDEVVAFYRKSLKVL
;
A
#
# COMPACT_ATOMS: atom_id res chain seq x y z
N MET A 1 -19.98 8.63 -10.68
CA MET A 1 -18.55 8.70 -11.06
C MET A 1 -18.42 9.71 -12.18
N ASN A 2 -17.35 10.50 -12.23
CA ASN A 2 -17.13 11.45 -13.34
C ASN A 2 -16.84 10.66 -14.63
N GLN A 3 -17.48 11.03 -15.75
CA GLN A 3 -17.32 10.33 -17.04
C GLN A 3 -15.94 10.56 -17.67
N ASP A 4 -15.30 11.70 -17.39
CA ASP A 4 -14.03 12.08 -18.02
C ASP A 4 -12.79 11.78 -17.15
N GLN A 5 -12.92 10.84 -16.22
CA GLN A 5 -11.89 10.53 -15.24
C GLN A 5 -11.20 9.20 -15.55
N PHE A 6 -9.88 9.17 -15.39
CA PHE A 6 -9.12 7.92 -15.47
C PHE A 6 -9.65 6.91 -14.44
N TRP A 7 -9.89 5.67 -14.88
CA TRP A 7 -10.50 4.64 -14.03
C TRP A 7 -9.80 3.29 -14.20
N THR A 8 -9.79 2.49 -13.13
CA THR A 8 -9.29 1.11 -13.15
C THR A 8 -10.17 0.17 -12.32
N SER A 9 -10.28 -1.08 -12.77
CA SER A 9 -11.00 -2.17 -12.08
C SER A 9 -10.16 -2.84 -10.99
N GLN A 10 -10.80 -3.73 -10.21
CA GLN A 10 -10.09 -4.81 -9.53
C GLN A 10 -9.58 -5.85 -10.53
N ASP A 11 -8.68 -6.73 -10.10
CA ASP A 11 -8.17 -7.80 -10.97
C ASP A 11 -9.33 -8.69 -11.44
N GLY A 12 -9.44 -8.88 -12.76
CA GLY A 12 -10.30 -9.88 -13.35
C GLY A 12 -9.71 -11.28 -13.22
N GLN A 13 -10.51 -12.29 -13.57
CA GLN A 13 -10.11 -13.69 -13.50
C GLN A 13 -10.35 -14.40 -14.82
N ILE A 14 -9.57 -15.45 -15.09
CA ILE A 14 -9.87 -16.39 -16.16
C ILE A 14 -11.19 -17.09 -15.85
N LEU A 15 -12.14 -17.04 -16.78
CA LEU A 15 -13.39 -17.79 -16.73
C LEU A 15 -13.28 -19.12 -17.51
N THR A 16 -12.74 -19.06 -18.72
CA THR A 16 -12.52 -20.27 -19.54
C THR A 16 -11.14 -20.28 -20.18
N VAL A 17 -10.60 -21.48 -20.38
CA VAL A 17 -9.34 -21.74 -21.07
C VAL A 17 -9.62 -22.69 -22.21
N ARG A 18 -9.27 -22.31 -23.44
CA ARG A 18 -9.42 -23.14 -24.63
C ARG A 18 -8.06 -23.27 -25.33
N PRO A 19 -7.56 -24.49 -25.58
CA PRO A 19 -6.37 -24.68 -26.39
C PRO A 19 -6.60 -24.07 -27.79
N LYS A 20 -5.63 -23.29 -28.28
CA LYS A 20 -5.65 -22.76 -29.66
C LYS A 20 -4.69 -23.57 -30.54
N ASP A 21 -3.42 -23.58 -30.17
CA ASP A 21 -2.35 -24.34 -30.83
C ASP A 21 -1.25 -24.71 -29.81
N ASP A 22 -0.09 -25.18 -30.28
CA ASP A 22 1.03 -25.59 -29.42
C ASP A 22 1.69 -24.43 -28.65
N ASN A 23 1.51 -23.19 -29.11
CA ASN A 23 2.15 -21.99 -28.56
C ASN A 23 1.18 -20.99 -27.93
N ALA A 24 -0.14 -21.15 -28.12
CA ALA A 24 -1.15 -20.22 -27.61
C ALA A 24 -2.36 -20.91 -26.95
N VAL A 25 -3.04 -20.17 -26.06
CA VAL A 25 -4.35 -20.52 -25.50
C VAL A 25 -5.29 -19.32 -25.60
N SER A 26 -6.55 -19.58 -25.93
CA SER A 26 -7.61 -18.57 -25.89
C SER A 26 -8.25 -18.55 -24.50
N LEU A 27 -8.42 -17.36 -23.93
CA LEU A 27 -8.99 -17.16 -22.61
C LEU A 27 -10.18 -16.22 -22.68
N THR A 28 -11.26 -16.59 -22.00
CA THR A 28 -12.33 -15.64 -21.64
C THR A 28 -12.02 -15.11 -20.25
N LEU A 29 -11.82 -13.80 -20.13
CA LEU A 29 -11.61 -13.12 -18.85
C LEU A 29 -12.93 -12.53 -18.33
N ALA A 30 -13.11 -12.48 -17.02
CA ALA A 30 -14.28 -11.90 -16.36
C ALA A 30 -13.87 -10.85 -15.32
N PHE A 31 -14.61 -9.74 -15.29
CA PHE A 31 -14.40 -8.62 -14.38
C PHE A 31 -15.72 -8.25 -13.68
N TRP A 32 -15.69 -8.16 -12.36
CA TRP A 32 -16.86 -7.84 -11.54
C TRP A 32 -16.77 -6.40 -11.02
N PRO A 33 -17.76 -5.55 -11.30
CA PRO A 33 -17.86 -4.22 -10.71
C PRO A 33 -18.04 -4.31 -9.19
N ARG A 34 -17.39 -3.41 -8.46
CA ARG A 34 -17.43 -3.27 -7.00
C ARG A 34 -18.81 -2.86 -6.49
N HIS A 35 -19.53 -2.03 -7.27
CA HIS A 35 -20.85 -1.52 -6.91
C HIS A 35 -21.66 -1.11 -8.16
N PRO A 36 -23.00 -0.99 -8.05
CA PRO A 36 -23.86 -0.68 -9.20
C PRO A 36 -23.46 0.58 -9.98
N ALA A 37 -23.09 1.66 -9.30
CA ALA A 37 -22.67 2.90 -9.96
C ALA A 37 -21.38 2.75 -10.80
N GLU A 38 -20.51 1.82 -10.46
CA GLU A 38 -19.33 1.50 -11.27
C GLU A 38 -19.74 0.66 -12.47
N PHE A 39 -20.68 -0.26 -12.30
CA PHE A 39 -21.17 -1.04 -13.42
C PHE A 39 -21.84 -0.16 -14.47
N ASP A 40 -22.61 0.84 -14.06
CA ASP A 40 -23.20 1.83 -14.97
C ASP A 40 -22.13 2.63 -15.72
N PHE A 41 -21.07 3.04 -15.03
CA PHE A 41 -19.90 3.69 -15.66
C PHE A 41 -19.21 2.78 -16.67
N LEU A 42 -19.05 1.49 -16.37
CA LEU A 42 -18.43 0.53 -17.27
C LEU A 42 -19.25 0.30 -18.53
N LYS A 43 -20.58 0.20 -18.37
CA LYS A 43 -21.50 0.05 -19.51
C LYS A 43 -21.46 1.27 -20.43
N SER A 44 -21.34 2.49 -19.88
CA SER A 44 -21.28 3.70 -20.70
C SER A 44 -19.95 3.86 -21.45
N HIS A 45 -18.86 3.25 -20.96
CA HIS A 45 -17.52 3.34 -21.57
C HIS A 45 -17.04 2.03 -22.21
N LEU A 46 -17.93 1.06 -22.43
CA LEU A 46 -17.58 -0.32 -22.79
C LEU A 46 -16.62 -0.42 -24.00
N ALA A 47 -16.81 0.44 -25.01
CA ALA A 47 -15.99 0.47 -26.22
C ALA A 47 -14.59 1.09 -26.02
N HIS A 48 -14.37 1.77 -24.90
CA HIS A 48 -13.14 2.48 -24.54
C HIS A 48 -12.41 1.82 -23.36
N LEU A 49 -12.86 0.64 -22.93
CA LEU A 49 -12.17 -0.11 -21.88
C LEU A 49 -11.00 -0.87 -22.49
N ASP A 50 -9.81 -0.58 -21.98
CA ASP A 50 -8.58 -1.27 -22.31
C ASP A 50 -8.20 -2.29 -21.22
N PHE A 51 -7.30 -3.20 -21.57
CA PHE A 51 -6.81 -4.25 -20.67
C PHE A 51 -5.34 -4.06 -20.36
N THR A 52 -4.99 -4.22 -19.08
CA THR A 52 -3.61 -4.29 -18.60
C THR A 52 -3.37 -5.61 -17.89
N GLU A 53 -2.41 -6.39 -18.36
CA GLU A 53 -2.00 -7.66 -17.77
C GLU A 53 -1.32 -7.45 -16.40
N ARG A 54 -1.39 -8.43 -15.51
CA ARG A 54 -0.55 -8.45 -14.31
C ARG A 54 0.92 -8.61 -14.72
N SER A 55 1.74 -7.61 -14.39
CA SER A 55 3.21 -7.68 -14.55
C SER A 55 3.83 -8.95 -13.93
N THR A 56 3.22 -9.58 -12.91
CA THR A 56 3.71 -10.87 -12.39
C THR A 56 3.66 -12.02 -13.41
N LEU A 57 2.69 -12.01 -14.34
CA LEU A 57 2.57 -12.98 -15.43
C LEU A 57 3.56 -12.65 -16.57
N ALA A 58 3.63 -11.37 -16.94
CA ALA A 58 4.61 -10.85 -17.89
C ALA A 58 6.06 -11.22 -17.48
N ARG A 59 6.42 -10.99 -16.20
CA ARG A 59 7.78 -11.28 -15.66
C ARG A 59 8.16 -12.77 -15.65
N ILE A 60 7.21 -13.68 -15.87
CA ILE A 60 7.48 -15.12 -16.05
C ILE A 60 7.29 -15.58 -17.52
N GLY A 61 7.25 -14.63 -18.46
CA GLY A 61 7.26 -14.87 -19.90
C GLY A 61 5.89 -14.99 -20.55
N ILE A 62 4.78 -14.81 -19.81
CA ILE A 62 3.42 -14.93 -20.36
C ILE A 62 2.97 -13.57 -20.88
N GLU A 63 2.40 -13.52 -22.08
CA GLU A 63 1.80 -12.33 -22.69
C GLU A 63 0.34 -12.61 -23.02
N MET A 64 -0.56 -11.63 -22.82
CA MET A 64 -1.97 -11.71 -23.19
C MET A 64 -2.40 -10.61 -24.16
N LEU A 65 -2.81 -10.99 -25.37
CA LEU A 65 -3.33 -10.07 -26.40
C LEU A 65 -4.85 -10.05 -26.43
N VAL A 66 -5.43 -8.86 -26.41
CA VAL A 66 -6.88 -8.69 -26.62
C VAL A 66 -7.24 -9.07 -28.05
N THR A 67 -8.25 -9.95 -28.20
CA THR A 67 -8.73 -10.45 -29.51
C THR A 67 -10.17 -10.04 -29.81
N GLY A 68 -10.92 -9.56 -28.80
CA GLY A 68 -12.30 -9.12 -28.94
C GLY A 68 -12.59 -7.86 -28.11
N LYS A 69 -13.75 -7.24 -28.35
CA LYS A 69 -14.20 -6.10 -27.55
C LYS A 69 -14.80 -6.57 -26.21
N PRO A 70 -14.70 -5.76 -25.15
CA PRO A 70 -15.41 -6.01 -23.90
C PRO A 70 -16.92 -6.18 -24.14
N THR A 71 -17.55 -7.15 -23.49
CA THR A 71 -19.00 -7.41 -23.57
C THR A 71 -19.62 -7.54 -22.18
N VAL A 72 -20.91 -7.23 -22.06
CA VAL A 72 -21.64 -7.36 -20.80
C VAL A 72 -22.28 -8.75 -20.71
N ASP A 73 -22.06 -9.44 -19.59
CA ASP A 73 -22.68 -10.73 -19.28
C ASP A 73 -23.23 -10.71 -17.85
N GLY A 74 -24.54 -10.59 -17.69
CA GLY A 74 -25.17 -10.47 -16.37
C GLY A 74 -24.63 -9.27 -15.57
N ASN A 75 -23.93 -9.56 -14.47
CA ASN A 75 -23.34 -8.56 -13.57
C ASN A 75 -21.81 -8.41 -13.73
N ARG A 76 -21.25 -8.84 -14.87
CA ARG A 76 -19.81 -8.80 -15.15
C ARG A 76 -19.52 -8.33 -16.57
N ILE A 77 -18.27 -7.95 -16.81
CA ILE A 77 -17.71 -7.68 -18.14
C ILE A 77 -16.85 -8.87 -18.55
N LEU A 78 -17.01 -9.32 -19.79
CA LEU A 78 -16.18 -10.35 -20.42
C LEU A 78 -15.22 -9.75 -21.44
N LEU A 79 -14.01 -10.30 -21.52
CA LEU A 79 -13.00 -9.93 -22.52
C LEU A 79 -12.31 -11.19 -23.06
N GLU A 80 -12.23 -11.30 -24.39
CA GLU A 80 -11.51 -12.40 -25.05
C GLU A 80 -10.06 -12.01 -25.29
N VAL A 81 -9.14 -12.84 -24.81
CA VAL A 81 -7.69 -12.66 -24.98
C VAL A 81 -7.02 -13.94 -25.45
N GLU A 82 -5.86 -13.78 -26.07
CA GLU A 82 -4.96 -14.87 -26.44
C GLU A 82 -3.69 -14.77 -25.62
N ALA A 83 -3.41 -15.82 -24.84
CA ALA A 83 -2.18 -15.91 -24.07
C ALA A 83 -1.15 -16.76 -24.81
N PHE A 84 0.11 -16.35 -24.80
CA PHE A 84 1.26 -17.09 -25.32
C PHE A 84 2.50 -16.81 -24.48
N ILE A 85 3.60 -17.53 -24.75
CA ILE A 85 4.88 -17.29 -24.10
C ILE A 85 5.81 -16.49 -25.03
N TYR A 86 6.27 -15.32 -24.58
CA TYR A 86 7.14 -14.45 -25.38
C TYR A 86 8.62 -14.70 -25.12
N ASP A 87 8.96 -15.37 -24.00
CA ASP A 87 10.32 -15.72 -23.61
C ASP A 87 10.36 -17.13 -23.00
N HIS A 88 10.98 -18.05 -23.73
CA HIS A 88 11.12 -19.45 -23.32
C HIS A 88 12.29 -19.70 -22.35
N SER A 89 13.11 -18.69 -22.05
CA SER A 89 14.30 -18.84 -21.20
C SER A 89 13.95 -18.97 -19.71
N PHE A 90 12.71 -18.65 -19.31
CA PHE A 90 12.28 -18.74 -17.93
C PHE A 90 12.15 -20.20 -17.45
N PRO A 91 12.53 -20.50 -16.18
CA PRO A 91 12.41 -21.84 -15.62
C PRO A 91 10.96 -22.34 -15.65
N ASN A 92 10.76 -23.60 -16.00
CA ASN A 92 9.44 -24.22 -16.15
C ASN A 92 8.55 -23.59 -17.25
N ALA A 93 9.11 -22.84 -18.21
CA ALA A 93 8.39 -22.31 -19.37
C ALA A 93 7.42 -23.32 -20.02
N PRO A 94 7.78 -24.60 -20.29
CA PRO A 94 6.85 -25.58 -20.89
C PRO A 94 5.57 -25.86 -20.07
N TYR A 95 5.53 -25.48 -18.79
CA TYR A 95 4.36 -25.67 -17.91
C TYR A 95 3.36 -24.49 -17.96
N TRP A 96 3.66 -23.41 -18.69
CA TRP A 96 2.88 -22.16 -18.64
C TRP A 96 1.38 -22.35 -18.89
N LYS A 97 0.99 -23.16 -19.88
CA LYS A 97 -0.43 -23.45 -20.18
C LYS A 97 -1.17 -24.04 -18.99
N LYS A 98 -0.52 -24.89 -18.19
CA LYS A 98 -1.11 -25.55 -17.02
C LYS A 98 -1.23 -24.61 -15.81
N LEU A 99 -0.55 -23.46 -15.84
CA LEU A 99 -0.69 -22.41 -14.83
C LEU A 99 -1.97 -21.59 -15.05
N LEU A 100 -2.41 -21.44 -16.30
CA LEU A 100 -3.62 -20.69 -16.64
C LEU A 100 -4.85 -21.58 -16.40
N ARG A 101 -5.63 -21.24 -15.37
CA ARG A 101 -6.82 -21.99 -14.93
C ARG A 101 -7.95 -21.04 -14.60
N SER A 102 -9.18 -21.55 -14.61
CA SER A 102 -10.33 -20.79 -14.13
C SER A 102 -10.07 -20.25 -12.71
N GLY A 103 -10.39 -18.98 -12.48
CA GLY A 103 -10.15 -18.27 -11.22
C GLY A 103 -8.78 -17.61 -11.10
N THR A 104 -7.83 -17.91 -12.00
CA THR A 104 -6.51 -17.24 -12.00
C THR A 104 -6.69 -15.73 -12.24
N PRO A 105 -6.14 -14.85 -11.38
CA PRO A 105 -6.15 -13.40 -11.60
C PRO A 105 -5.19 -12.99 -12.73
N VAL A 106 -5.67 -12.15 -13.67
CA VAL A 106 -4.97 -11.88 -14.94
C VAL A 106 -4.56 -10.44 -15.18
N GLY A 107 -5.25 -9.47 -14.60
CA GLY A 107 -5.06 -8.07 -14.95
C GLY A 107 -6.29 -7.23 -14.66
N ARG A 108 -6.29 -5.98 -15.10
CA ARG A 108 -7.37 -5.02 -14.85
C ARG A 108 -7.91 -4.48 -16.17
N LEU A 109 -9.17 -4.06 -16.14
CA LEU A 109 -9.70 -3.11 -17.11
C LEU A 109 -9.36 -1.69 -16.66
N PHE A 110 -9.16 -0.81 -17.62
CA PHE A 110 -9.01 0.62 -17.35
C PHE A 110 -9.66 1.46 -18.44
N TYR A 111 -9.93 2.72 -18.10
CA TYR A 111 -10.37 3.76 -19.03
C TYR A 111 -9.43 4.94 -18.90
N ALA A 112 -8.80 5.32 -20.01
CA ALA A 112 -7.83 6.40 -20.12
C ALA A 112 -8.35 7.48 -21.08
N PRO A 113 -9.11 8.48 -20.59
CA PRO A 113 -9.67 9.51 -21.46
C PRO A 113 -8.57 10.43 -22.00
N GLU A 114 -8.66 10.79 -23.28
CA GLU A 114 -7.70 11.70 -23.93
C GLU A 114 -7.67 13.08 -23.25
N SER A 115 -8.81 13.52 -22.68
CA SER A 115 -8.90 14.77 -21.91
C SER A 115 -8.05 14.77 -20.63
N ALA A 116 -7.67 13.60 -20.11
CA ALA A 116 -6.78 13.47 -18.97
C ALA A 116 -5.31 13.34 -19.38
N LYS A 117 -4.99 13.13 -20.67
CA LYS A 117 -3.61 12.99 -21.13
C LYS A 117 -2.88 14.33 -21.02
N LEU A 118 -1.65 14.30 -20.50
CA LEU A 118 -0.82 15.49 -20.37
C LEU A 118 -0.15 15.83 -21.70
N SER A 119 -0.16 17.11 -22.04
CA SER A 119 0.65 17.70 -23.10
C SER A 119 2.13 17.76 -22.71
N THR A 120 3.00 17.95 -23.71
CA THR A 120 4.45 18.15 -23.52
C THR A 120 4.78 19.24 -22.50
N ALA A 121 4.03 20.36 -22.53
CA ALA A 121 4.22 21.48 -21.61
C ALA A 121 3.87 21.08 -20.17
N GLU A 122 2.71 20.43 -19.97
CA GLU A 122 2.28 19.98 -18.64
C GLU A 122 3.24 18.95 -18.04
N ILE A 123 3.75 18.01 -18.85
CA ILE A 123 4.76 17.04 -18.40
C ILE A 123 6.03 17.77 -17.95
N TRP A 124 6.51 18.72 -18.74
CA TRP A 124 7.72 19.46 -18.42
C TRP A 124 7.58 20.32 -17.16
N ASP A 125 6.43 20.96 -16.98
CA ASP A 125 6.12 21.73 -15.78
C ASP A 125 6.01 20.83 -14.54
N ALA A 126 5.39 19.64 -14.66
CA ALA A 126 5.33 18.65 -13.59
C ALA A 126 6.72 18.15 -13.15
N ILE A 127 7.64 17.95 -14.09
CA ILE A 127 9.03 17.59 -13.80
C ILE A 127 9.72 18.73 -13.04
N LYS A 128 9.60 19.98 -13.51
CA LYS A 128 10.19 21.15 -12.83
C LYS A 128 9.62 21.38 -11.43
N ALA A 129 8.34 21.10 -11.24
CA ALA A 129 7.64 21.25 -9.97
C ALA A 129 7.85 20.06 -9.01
N ASN A 130 8.59 19.02 -9.41
CA ASN A 130 8.76 17.76 -8.67
C ASN A 130 7.44 17.04 -8.34
N THR A 131 6.38 17.25 -9.13
CA THR A 131 5.11 16.49 -9.04
C THR A 131 5.13 15.24 -9.93
N LEU A 132 6.18 15.09 -10.74
CA LEU A 132 6.49 13.90 -11.52
C LEU A 132 8.01 13.77 -11.57
N LYS A 133 8.56 12.56 -11.36
CA LYS A 133 9.97 12.29 -11.68
C LYS A 133 10.09 11.16 -12.68
N LEU A 134 10.79 11.46 -13.77
CA LEU A 134 11.06 10.53 -14.86
C LEU A 134 12.55 10.19 -14.89
N PRO A 135 12.96 9.13 -15.62
CA PRO A 135 14.36 8.82 -15.85
C PRO A 135 15.13 10.03 -16.39
N ASN A 136 16.42 10.13 -16.08
CA ASN A 136 17.29 11.17 -16.62
C ASN A 136 17.65 11.03 -18.10
N THR A 137 17.11 10.01 -18.77
CA THR A 137 17.35 9.66 -20.17
C THR A 137 16.05 9.72 -20.99
N ILE A 138 15.30 10.81 -20.83
CA ILE A 138 14.02 10.99 -21.53
C ILE A 138 14.11 11.92 -22.74
N SER A 139 13.21 11.70 -23.69
CA SER A 139 12.82 12.67 -24.71
C SER A 139 11.30 12.78 -24.73
N ILE A 140 10.76 13.99 -24.86
CA ILE A 140 9.31 14.21 -24.94
C ILE A 140 9.00 14.75 -26.34
N ASP A 141 8.12 14.06 -27.08
CA ASP A 141 7.73 14.52 -28.41
C ASP A 141 6.65 15.62 -28.34
N ARG A 142 6.24 16.12 -29.50
CA ARG A 142 5.19 17.17 -29.63
C ARG A 142 3.78 16.69 -29.29
N GLU A 143 3.57 15.39 -29.14
CA GLU A 143 2.28 14.75 -28.86
C GLU A 143 2.17 14.33 -27.37
N GLY A 144 3.14 14.72 -26.55
CA GLY A 144 3.17 14.39 -25.11
C GLY A 144 3.62 12.97 -24.81
N ARG A 145 4.22 12.24 -25.77
CA ARG A 145 4.80 10.91 -25.52
C ARG A 145 6.22 11.06 -24.99
N VAL A 146 6.51 10.36 -23.91
CA VAL A 146 7.84 10.31 -23.30
C VAL A 146 8.54 9.02 -23.72
N PHE A 147 9.69 9.15 -24.37
CA PHE A 147 10.57 8.04 -24.70
C PHE A 147 11.62 7.92 -23.60
N LEU A 148 11.69 6.75 -22.97
CA LEU A 148 12.65 6.45 -21.91
C LEU A 148 13.55 5.29 -22.30
N THR A 149 14.83 5.39 -21.93
CA THR A 149 15.75 4.25 -22.02
C THR A 149 15.75 3.50 -20.68
N PRO A 150 15.61 2.17 -20.69
CA PRO A 150 15.71 1.37 -19.48
C PRO A 150 17.09 1.44 -18.82
N HIS A 151 17.17 0.98 -17.58
CA HIS A 151 18.42 0.69 -16.90
C HIS A 151 19.20 -0.37 -17.66
N GLN A 152 20.53 -0.23 -17.75
CA GLN A 152 21.41 -1.23 -18.35
C GLN A 152 21.61 -2.46 -17.43
N VAL A 153 20.51 -3.16 -17.21
CA VAL A 153 20.36 -4.26 -16.28
C VAL A 153 19.36 -5.23 -16.88
N ARG A 154 19.70 -6.52 -16.88
CA ARG A 154 18.75 -7.59 -17.18
C ARG A 154 18.43 -8.37 -15.91
N TYR A 155 17.20 -8.81 -15.79
CA TYR A 155 16.76 -9.69 -14.73
C TYR A 155 16.45 -11.07 -15.30
N THR A 156 16.85 -12.11 -14.58
CA THR A 156 16.49 -13.51 -14.86
C THR A 156 15.92 -14.13 -13.60
N LEU A 157 15.14 -15.21 -13.71
CA LEU A 157 14.70 -15.94 -12.52
C LEU A 157 15.75 -16.93 -12.06
N ASN A 158 15.82 -17.17 -10.74
CA ASN A 158 16.66 -18.22 -10.19
C ASN A 158 16.29 -19.59 -10.82
N PRO A 159 17.23 -20.28 -11.50
CA PRO A 159 16.93 -21.53 -12.21
C PRO A 159 16.52 -22.68 -11.28
N LYS A 160 16.73 -22.55 -9.97
CA LYS A 160 16.32 -23.54 -8.96
C LYS A 160 14.85 -23.47 -8.60
N LEU A 161 14.10 -22.46 -9.07
CA LEU A 161 12.68 -22.32 -8.78
C LEU A 161 11.89 -23.50 -9.34
N GLN A 162 11.08 -24.10 -8.46
CA GLN A 162 10.24 -25.25 -8.77
C GLN A 162 8.84 -24.79 -9.19
N ARG A 163 8.09 -25.69 -9.85
CA ARG A 163 6.71 -25.42 -10.30
C ARG A 163 5.79 -24.78 -9.25
N PRO A 164 5.79 -25.19 -7.96
CA PRO A 164 4.94 -24.57 -6.94
C PRO A 164 5.21 -23.08 -6.72
N SER A 165 6.41 -22.57 -7.04
CA SER A 165 6.69 -21.13 -6.99
C SER A 165 5.92 -20.37 -8.08
N PHE A 166 5.81 -20.93 -9.27
CA PHE A 166 5.05 -20.35 -10.38
C PHE A 166 3.54 -20.44 -10.14
N GLU A 167 3.06 -21.53 -9.55
CA GLU A 167 1.65 -21.67 -9.17
C GLU A 167 1.22 -20.62 -8.13
N ARG A 168 2.09 -20.33 -7.14
CA ARG A 168 1.84 -19.24 -6.17
C ARG A 168 1.83 -17.86 -6.82
N LEU A 169 2.70 -17.61 -7.80
CA LEU A 169 2.73 -16.34 -8.56
C LEU A 169 1.43 -16.13 -9.35
N VAL A 170 1.05 -17.15 -10.11
CA VAL A 170 -0.10 -17.08 -11.01
C VAL A 170 -1.41 -17.01 -10.23
N SER A 171 -1.55 -17.77 -9.13
CA SER A 171 -2.73 -17.70 -8.26
C SER A 171 -2.88 -16.39 -7.46
N GLY A 172 -1.85 -15.53 -7.45
CA GLY A 172 -1.85 -14.29 -6.69
C GLY A 172 -1.43 -14.43 -5.22
N VAL A 173 -1.17 -15.65 -4.74
CA VAL A 173 -0.65 -15.91 -3.38
C VAL A 173 0.74 -15.28 -3.17
N ALA A 174 1.57 -15.30 -4.21
CA ALA A 174 2.86 -14.61 -4.23
C ALA A 174 2.80 -13.43 -5.20
N GLY A 175 2.96 -12.22 -4.68
CA GLY A 175 2.95 -10.99 -5.49
C GLY A 175 4.32 -10.61 -6.06
N ARG A 176 4.42 -9.36 -6.52
CA ARG A 176 5.65 -8.76 -7.07
C ARG A 176 6.83 -8.81 -6.08
N GLY A 177 6.57 -8.63 -4.79
CA GLY A 177 7.60 -8.72 -3.75
C GLY A 177 8.25 -10.11 -3.63
N TYR A 178 7.59 -11.19 -4.07
CA TYR A 178 8.25 -12.50 -4.19
C TYR A 178 9.21 -12.53 -5.39
N LEU A 179 8.79 -12.00 -6.55
CA LEU A 179 9.64 -11.90 -7.74
C LEU A 179 10.90 -11.09 -7.45
N ASP A 180 10.78 -9.98 -6.73
CA ASP A 180 11.93 -9.12 -6.40
C ASP A 180 13.00 -9.85 -5.57
N LYS A 181 12.61 -10.86 -4.78
CA LYS A 181 13.51 -11.71 -3.98
C LYS A 181 14.19 -12.82 -4.77
N VAL A 182 13.55 -13.30 -5.85
CA VAL A 182 14.02 -14.47 -6.62
C VAL A 182 14.57 -14.11 -8.01
N GLN A 183 14.37 -12.87 -8.45
CA GLN A 183 14.99 -12.33 -9.64
C GLN A 183 16.46 -12.00 -9.39
N LEU A 184 17.30 -12.57 -10.24
CA LEU A 184 18.73 -12.32 -10.29
C LEU A 184 18.98 -11.13 -11.21
N ARG A 185 19.60 -10.09 -10.65
CA ARG A 185 19.98 -8.88 -11.37
C ARG A 185 21.37 -9.05 -11.99
N HIS A 186 21.50 -8.78 -13.29
CA HIS A 186 22.77 -8.78 -14.01
C HIS A 186 23.02 -7.40 -14.59
N GLU A 187 24.16 -6.80 -14.26
CA GLU A 187 24.61 -5.56 -14.91
C GLU A 187 25.13 -5.88 -16.30
N THR A 188 24.91 -4.95 -17.21
CA THR A 188 25.39 -5.05 -18.59
C THR A 188 25.67 -3.66 -19.13
N ASP A 189 26.60 -3.54 -20.07
CA ASP A 189 26.87 -2.26 -20.75
C ASP A 189 25.84 -1.99 -21.86
N LEU A 190 25.19 -3.05 -22.37
CA LEU A 190 24.29 -2.99 -23.51
C LEU A 190 23.11 -3.93 -23.31
N LEU A 191 21.88 -3.41 -23.45
CA LEU A 191 20.70 -4.26 -23.47
C LEU A 191 20.49 -4.81 -24.88
N THR A 192 20.43 -6.14 -25.01
CA THR A 192 20.14 -6.80 -26.28
C THR A 192 19.00 -7.78 -26.11
N ILE A 193 18.01 -7.70 -26.99
CA ILE A 193 16.92 -8.67 -27.11
C ILE A 193 17.19 -9.50 -28.36
N PRO A 194 17.51 -10.80 -28.24
CA PRO A 194 17.67 -11.68 -29.38
C PRO A 194 16.40 -11.73 -30.26
N PRO A 195 16.52 -12.18 -31.52
CA PRO A 195 15.35 -12.54 -32.33
C PRO A 195 14.42 -13.48 -31.58
N ARG A 196 13.10 -13.23 -31.67
CA ARG A 196 12.05 -14.11 -31.11
C ARG A 196 12.24 -14.43 -29.62
N SER A 197 12.63 -13.42 -28.84
CA SER A 197 12.94 -13.54 -27.40
C SER A 197 12.46 -12.33 -26.62
N GLY A 198 12.47 -12.45 -25.29
CA GLY A 198 12.20 -11.36 -24.35
C GLY A 198 13.42 -10.90 -23.56
N ILE A 199 13.25 -9.79 -22.87
CA ILE A 199 14.10 -9.31 -21.80
C ILE A 199 13.24 -8.74 -20.68
N LEU A 200 13.70 -8.93 -19.45
CA LEU A 200 13.20 -8.22 -18.28
C LEU A 200 14.23 -7.19 -17.85
N THR A 201 13.85 -5.93 -17.84
CA THR A 201 14.68 -4.80 -17.39
C THR A 201 13.88 -3.88 -16.46
N SER A 202 14.42 -2.74 -16.08
CA SER A 202 13.74 -1.80 -15.18
C SER A 202 14.00 -0.35 -15.52
N CYS A 203 13.19 0.54 -14.97
CA CYS A 203 13.43 1.98 -14.95
C CYS A 203 13.00 2.57 -13.59
N SER A 204 13.32 3.84 -13.38
CA SER A 204 12.90 4.60 -12.21
C SER A 204 11.87 5.65 -12.59
N LEU A 205 10.67 5.55 -12.00
CA LEU A 205 9.63 6.58 -12.15
C LEU A 205 8.98 6.83 -10.79
N TYR A 206 8.74 8.10 -10.49
CA TYR A 206 8.00 8.53 -9.31
C TYR A 206 6.77 9.26 -9.82
N LEU A 207 5.67 8.50 -9.92
CA LEU A 207 4.45 8.93 -10.60
C LEU A 207 3.68 9.97 -9.80
N LYS A 208 3.82 9.93 -8.46
CA LYS A 208 3.09 10.76 -7.51
C LYS A 208 1.59 10.57 -7.67
N GLU A 209 0.93 11.47 -8.38
CA GLU A 209 -0.50 11.41 -8.67
C GLU A 209 -0.80 10.88 -10.08
N HIS A 210 0.19 10.82 -10.98
CA HIS A 210 -0.04 10.54 -12.40
C HIS A 210 -0.21 9.05 -12.68
N PHE A 211 -1.09 8.72 -13.62
CA PHE A 211 -1.11 7.40 -14.26
C PHE A 211 -0.15 7.41 -15.45
N VAL A 212 0.51 6.28 -15.70
CA VAL A 212 1.39 6.14 -16.86
C VAL A 212 0.97 4.90 -17.65
N LEU A 213 0.79 5.09 -18.94
CA LEU A 213 0.50 4.03 -19.89
C LEU A 213 1.76 3.75 -20.71
N LEU A 214 2.31 2.55 -20.58
CA LEU A 214 3.41 2.05 -21.39
C LEU A 214 2.86 1.69 -22.77
N ASN A 215 3.39 2.30 -23.81
CA ASN A 215 2.99 2.00 -25.17
C ASN A 215 3.77 0.78 -25.67
N ARG A 216 3.04 -0.14 -26.29
CA ARG A 216 3.59 -1.36 -26.89
C ARG A 216 4.40 -1.04 -28.16
N GLY A 217 4.12 0.08 -28.82
CA GLY A 217 4.79 0.57 -30.03
C GLY A 217 4.54 -0.29 -31.27
N GLU A 218 5.12 0.13 -32.41
CA GLU A 218 5.16 -0.68 -33.64
C GLU A 218 6.20 -1.83 -33.57
N GLY A 219 6.95 -1.91 -32.47
CA GLY A 219 7.94 -2.96 -32.22
C GLY A 219 9.35 -2.69 -32.75
N ASN A 220 9.59 -1.54 -33.40
CA ASN A 220 10.90 -1.17 -33.97
C ASN A 220 12.05 -1.16 -32.94
N PHE A 221 11.75 -0.88 -31.66
CA PHE A 221 12.71 -0.89 -30.56
C PHE A 221 12.35 -1.92 -29.48
N GLY A 222 11.67 -3.00 -29.88
CA GLY A 222 11.04 -3.96 -28.98
C GLY A 222 9.60 -3.57 -28.64
N ILE A 223 8.83 -4.57 -28.20
CA ILE A 223 7.41 -4.47 -27.88
C ILE A 223 7.27 -4.64 -26.38
N HIS A 224 6.68 -3.66 -25.69
CA HIS A 224 6.30 -3.86 -24.29
C HIS A 224 5.13 -4.85 -24.22
N THR A 225 5.12 -5.71 -23.19
CA THR A 225 4.00 -6.60 -22.91
C THR A 225 2.69 -5.84 -22.64
N SER A 226 1.57 -6.55 -22.59
CA SER A 226 0.27 -5.98 -22.22
C SER A 226 0.17 -5.54 -20.75
N ALA A 227 1.22 -5.68 -19.94
CA ALA A 227 1.33 -5.10 -18.60
C ALA A 227 1.59 -3.58 -18.65
N VAL A 228 0.67 -2.82 -19.24
CA VAL A 228 0.92 -1.45 -19.71
C VAL A 228 0.60 -0.35 -18.69
N LEU A 229 -0.19 -0.63 -17.65
CA LEU A 229 -0.67 0.41 -16.75
C LEU A 229 0.17 0.51 -15.46
N LEU A 230 0.77 1.67 -15.26
CA LEU A 230 1.40 2.06 -14.00
C LEU A 230 0.47 2.98 -13.22
N ASP A 231 0.14 2.53 -12.00
CA ASP A 231 -0.81 3.17 -11.09
C ASP A 231 -0.02 3.87 -9.97
N PRO A 232 -0.26 5.16 -9.70
CA PRO A 232 0.51 5.95 -8.73
C PRO A 232 0.50 5.36 -7.31
N ILE A 233 -0.57 4.67 -6.93
CA ILE A 233 -0.71 4.04 -5.60
C ILE A 233 0.05 2.72 -5.54
N LYS A 234 0.11 1.99 -6.66
CA LYS A 234 0.65 0.61 -6.73
C LYS A 234 2.04 0.51 -7.35
N THR A 235 2.53 1.56 -7.99
CA THR A 235 3.78 1.58 -8.76
C THR A 235 4.57 2.83 -8.40
N PHE A 236 5.66 2.63 -7.69
CA PHE A 236 6.52 3.70 -7.23
C PHE A 236 7.96 3.20 -7.07
N GLY A 237 8.94 4.03 -7.45
CA GLY A 237 10.34 3.86 -7.07
C GLY A 237 11.28 3.50 -8.23
N THR A 238 12.36 2.78 -7.90
CA THR A 238 13.50 2.55 -8.81
C THR A 238 13.48 1.25 -9.59
N ASN A 239 12.51 0.39 -9.33
CA ASN A 239 12.49 -0.97 -9.86
C ASN A 239 11.17 -1.26 -10.60
N ILE A 240 10.71 -0.26 -11.36
CA ILE A 240 9.55 -0.44 -12.23
C ILE A 240 10.01 -1.31 -13.39
N MET A 241 9.43 -2.50 -13.47
CA MET A 241 9.84 -3.52 -14.41
C MET A 241 9.30 -3.20 -15.79
N LEU A 242 10.13 -3.48 -16.79
CA LEU A 242 9.80 -3.35 -18.19
C LEU A 242 9.99 -4.72 -18.82
N GLU A 243 8.88 -5.30 -19.26
CA GLU A 243 8.84 -6.58 -19.94
C GLU A 243 8.78 -6.31 -21.45
N ILE A 244 9.89 -6.55 -22.15
CA ILE A 244 10.05 -6.16 -23.56
C ILE A 244 10.40 -7.39 -24.39
N TYR A 245 9.76 -7.58 -25.54
CA TYR A 245 10.04 -8.70 -26.44
C TYR A 245 10.23 -8.28 -27.89
N ASN A 246 10.86 -9.17 -28.64
CA ASN A 246 11.19 -8.97 -30.04
C ASN A 246 10.59 -10.12 -30.87
N THR A 247 9.68 -9.80 -31.78
CA THR A 247 9.08 -10.78 -32.70
C THR A 247 9.85 -10.93 -34.01
N GLY A 248 10.79 -10.02 -34.28
CA GLY A 248 11.57 -9.99 -35.51
C GLY A 248 12.72 -10.99 -35.54
N ASP A 249 13.35 -11.08 -36.71
CA ASP A 249 14.48 -11.98 -36.99
C ASP A 249 15.85 -11.32 -36.77
N GLN A 250 15.89 -10.03 -36.41
CA GLN A 250 17.09 -9.28 -36.08
C GLN A 250 17.08 -8.87 -34.60
N PRO A 251 18.25 -8.76 -33.93
CA PRO A 251 18.30 -8.36 -32.53
C PRO A 251 17.88 -6.88 -32.35
N VAL A 252 17.19 -6.60 -31.24
CA VAL A 252 16.97 -5.22 -30.78
C VAL A 252 18.08 -4.85 -29.81
N VAL A 253 18.73 -3.72 -30.04
CA VAL A 253 19.81 -3.19 -29.19
C VAL A 253 19.34 -1.90 -28.54
N ASN A 254 19.52 -1.81 -27.22
CA ASN A 254 19.06 -0.72 -26.36
C ASN A 254 17.59 -0.37 -26.61
N PRO A 255 16.66 -1.25 -26.20
CA PRO A 255 15.24 -1.04 -26.43
C PRO A 255 14.78 0.27 -25.78
N VAL A 256 13.82 0.92 -26.42
CA VAL A 256 13.22 2.17 -25.97
C VAL A 256 11.74 1.90 -25.71
N VAL A 257 11.25 2.38 -24.57
CA VAL A 257 9.82 2.32 -24.26
C VAL A 257 9.27 3.74 -24.35
N SER A 258 8.13 3.89 -25.03
CA SER A 258 7.39 5.16 -25.00
C SER A 258 6.24 5.05 -24.01
N VAL A 259 5.95 6.15 -23.33
CA VAL A 259 4.88 6.21 -22.35
C VAL A 259 4.02 7.45 -22.56
N GLU A 260 2.76 7.34 -22.20
CA GLU A 260 1.81 8.45 -22.13
C GLU A 260 1.45 8.68 -20.66
N ILE A 261 1.34 9.94 -20.28
CA ILE A 261 1.12 10.35 -18.91
C ILE A 261 -0.28 10.94 -18.81
N PHE A 262 -1.04 10.47 -17.84
CA PHE A 262 -2.41 10.88 -17.59
C PHE A 262 -2.53 11.49 -16.20
N ARG A 263 -3.31 12.56 -16.12
CA ARG A 263 -3.56 13.28 -14.90
C ARG A 263 -4.31 12.37 -13.95
N ALA A 264 -3.91 12.39 -12.69
CA ALA A 264 -4.78 11.89 -11.64
C ALA A 264 -6.12 12.63 -11.69
N PRO A 265 -7.19 12.01 -11.18
CA PRO A 265 -8.31 12.80 -10.69
C PRO A 265 -7.78 13.79 -9.66
N GLU A 266 -7.88 15.09 -9.92
CA GLU A 266 -7.50 16.13 -8.95
C GLU A 266 -8.16 15.80 -7.59
N PRO A 267 -7.40 15.79 -6.48
CA PRO A 267 -8.01 15.70 -5.16
C PRO A 267 -9.00 16.85 -5.01
N SER A 268 -10.29 16.56 -5.13
CA SER A 268 -11.29 17.62 -5.03
C SER A 268 -11.38 18.02 -3.56
N ASP A 269 -11.20 19.31 -3.27
CA ASP A 269 -11.53 19.90 -1.98
C ASP A 269 -12.94 19.50 -1.53
N ALA A 270 -13.88 19.29 -2.46
CA ALA A 270 -15.22 18.83 -2.16
C ALA A 270 -15.25 17.38 -1.66
N GLU A 271 -14.43 16.49 -2.23
CA GLU A 271 -14.31 15.09 -1.79
C GLU A 271 -13.66 15.02 -0.41
N ALA A 272 -12.53 15.72 -0.21
CA ALA A 272 -11.86 15.81 1.08
C ALA A 272 -12.80 16.38 2.17
N LYS A 273 -13.53 17.46 1.87
CA LYS A 273 -14.56 18.02 2.77
C LYS A 273 -15.70 17.05 3.02
N THR A 274 -16.09 16.23 2.04
CA THR A 274 -17.15 15.22 2.19
C THR A 274 -16.70 14.10 3.11
N LEU A 275 -15.47 13.59 2.93
CA LEU A 275 -14.86 12.58 3.80
C LEU A 275 -14.68 13.13 5.22
N GLN A 276 -14.21 14.36 5.36
CA GLN A 276 -14.08 15.03 6.66
C GLN A 276 -15.44 15.18 7.36
N LYS A 277 -16.49 15.63 6.63
CA LYS A 277 -17.85 15.70 7.17
C LYS A 277 -18.39 14.34 7.61
N LYS A 278 -18.17 13.29 6.80
CA LYS A 278 -18.51 11.91 7.14
C LYS A 278 -17.82 11.49 8.44
N ARG A 279 -16.50 11.71 8.54
CA ARG A 279 -15.69 11.39 9.72
C ARG A 279 -16.17 12.13 10.96
N VAL A 280 -16.39 13.44 10.88
CA VAL A 280 -16.89 14.27 12.00
C VAL A 280 -18.27 13.80 12.47
N ARG A 281 -19.17 13.45 11.55
CA ARG A 281 -20.49 12.89 11.91
C ARG A 281 -20.36 11.54 12.62
N LEU A 282 -19.52 10.64 12.11
CA LEU A 282 -19.26 9.35 12.75
C LEU A 282 -18.61 9.51 14.13
N GLN A 283 -17.65 10.44 14.25
CA GLN A 283 -17.00 10.77 15.51
C GLN A 283 -18.03 11.29 16.53
N ALA A 284 -18.86 12.26 16.17
CA ALA A 284 -19.91 12.78 17.06
C ALA A 284 -20.89 11.68 17.49
N THR A 285 -21.28 10.80 16.55
CA THR A 285 -22.15 9.66 16.84
C THR A 285 -21.50 8.70 17.84
N ALA A 286 -20.25 8.32 17.62
CA ALA A 286 -19.51 7.43 18.50
C ALA A 286 -19.27 8.06 19.89
N SER A 287 -18.88 9.33 19.96
CA SER A 287 -18.67 10.05 21.20
C SER A 287 -19.95 10.13 22.06
N GLU A 288 -21.10 10.42 21.45
CA GLU A 288 -22.38 10.45 22.19
C GLU A 288 -22.78 9.04 22.67
N ILE A 289 -22.52 7.99 21.86
CA ILE A 289 -22.74 6.61 22.28
C ILE A 289 -21.86 6.25 23.47
N TYR A 290 -20.56 6.53 23.42
CA TYR A 290 -19.66 6.23 24.54
C TYR A 290 -20.03 7.02 25.79
N LYS A 291 -20.40 8.29 25.65
CA LYS A 291 -20.94 9.09 26.75
C LYS A 291 -22.18 8.43 27.36
N CYS A 292 -23.10 7.96 26.53
CA CYS A 292 -24.31 7.26 26.97
C CYS A 292 -23.99 5.93 27.69
N LEU A 293 -23.03 5.15 27.18
CA LEU A 293 -22.52 3.93 27.81
C LEU A 293 -21.88 4.23 29.18
N ASP A 294 -21.14 5.33 29.31
CA ASP A 294 -20.47 5.73 30.54
C ASP A 294 -21.47 6.27 31.60
N GLU A 295 -22.46 7.06 31.17
CA GLU A 295 -23.46 7.66 32.06
C GLU A 295 -24.55 6.65 32.48
N ASN A 296 -24.89 5.69 31.60
CA ASN A 296 -25.98 4.74 31.80
C ASN A 296 -25.54 3.32 31.40
N PRO A 297 -24.55 2.71 32.07
CA PRO A 297 -23.99 1.43 31.66
C PRO A 297 -25.05 0.30 31.68
N PRO A 298 -24.94 -0.69 30.78
CA PRO A 298 -25.72 -1.93 30.82
C PRO A 298 -25.67 -2.59 32.20
N LYS A 299 -26.84 -2.83 32.81
CA LYS A 299 -26.93 -3.55 34.08
C LYS A 299 -26.78 -5.06 33.85
N ASP A 300 -26.48 -5.80 34.92
CA ASP A 300 -26.51 -7.26 34.94
C ASP A 300 -27.93 -7.76 34.62
N ALA A 301 -28.21 -8.01 33.35
CA ALA A 301 -29.48 -8.53 32.91
C ALA A 301 -29.46 -10.08 32.92
N PRO A 302 -30.58 -10.73 33.31
CA PRO A 302 -30.72 -12.18 33.30
C PRO A 302 -30.85 -12.78 31.89
N GLU A 303 -30.86 -11.97 30.81
CA GLU A 303 -30.79 -12.49 29.44
C GLU A 303 -29.43 -13.13 29.19
N SER A 304 -29.42 -14.46 29.19
CA SER A 304 -28.24 -15.25 28.89
C SER A 304 -27.77 -14.91 27.48
N ALA A 305 -26.60 -14.29 27.34
CA ALA A 305 -25.89 -14.24 26.07
C ALA A 305 -25.88 -15.64 25.43
N LYS A 306 -26.15 -15.74 24.13
CA LYS A 306 -26.20 -17.03 23.42
C LYS A 306 -24.97 -17.20 22.53
N PRO A 307 -23.76 -17.43 23.10
CA PRO A 307 -22.58 -17.70 22.30
C PRO A 307 -22.77 -18.99 21.51
N LYS A 308 -22.43 -18.95 20.22
CA LYS A 308 -22.25 -20.14 19.39
C LYS A 308 -20.90 -20.78 19.71
N ALA A 309 -19.86 -19.96 19.83
CA ALA A 309 -18.53 -20.35 20.24
C ALA A 309 -18.49 -20.51 21.78
N ARG A 310 -18.99 -21.65 22.28
CA ARG A 310 -18.96 -22.01 23.71
C ARG A 310 -17.57 -22.45 24.17
N ILE A 311 -16.56 -21.62 23.89
CA ILE A 311 -15.16 -21.88 24.19
C ILE A 311 -14.56 -20.73 24.98
N THR A 312 -13.52 -21.01 25.75
CA THR A 312 -12.73 -20.01 26.48
C THR A 312 -11.26 -20.23 26.16
N VAL A 313 -10.54 -19.17 25.80
CA VAL A 313 -9.12 -19.22 25.43
C VAL A 313 -8.35 -18.22 26.27
N LYS A 314 -7.42 -18.69 27.11
CA LYS A 314 -6.61 -17.83 28.01
C LYS A 314 -7.46 -16.86 28.84
N GLY A 315 -8.59 -17.33 29.36
CA GLY A 315 -9.53 -16.53 30.15
C GLY A 315 -10.42 -15.59 29.32
N GLN A 316 -10.24 -15.52 27.99
CA GLN A 316 -11.13 -14.79 27.10
C GLN A 316 -12.29 -15.68 26.67
N SER A 317 -13.50 -15.12 26.67
CA SER A 317 -14.74 -15.70 26.16
C SER A 317 -15.49 -14.65 25.33
N SER A 318 -16.41 -15.08 24.48
CA SER A 318 -17.28 -14.15 23.75
C SER A 318 -18.31 -13.47 24.67
N THR A 319 -18.53 -14.00 25.88
CA THR A 319 -19.42 -13.45 26.90
C THR A 319 -18.71 -12.52 27.89
N MET A 320 -17.45 -12.17 27.64
CA MET A 320 -16.78 -11.15 28.45
C MET A 320 -17.43 -9.79 28.27
N GLU A 321 -17.34 -8.97 29.30
CA GLU A 321 -17.85 -7.61 29.28
C GLU A 321 -17.15 -6.77 28.21
N ASN A 322 -17.91 -6.26 27.26
CA ASN A 322 -17.47 -5.32 26.24
C ASN A 322 -18.72 -4.55 25.86
N TYR A 323 -18.84 -3.32 26.35
CA TYR A 323 -20.06 -2.55 26.11
C TYR A 323 -20.17 -2.28 24.61
N SER A 324 -21.29 -2.68 24.03
CA SER A 324 -21.47 -2.69 22.58
C SER A 324 -22.87 -2.27 22.17
N ILE A 325 -22.97 -1.63 21.01
CA ILE A 325 -24.21 -1.25 20.34
C ILE A 325 -24.10 -1.50 18.84
N PHE A 326 -25.11 -2.14 18.26
CA PHE A 326 -25.32 -2.18 16.81
C PHE A 326 -26.34 -1.11 16.41
N LEU A 327 -26.03 -0.36 15.37
CA LEU A 327 -26.93 0.65 14.82
C LEU A 327 -26.70 0.87 13.32
N ASN A 328 -27.69 1.46 12.67
CA ASN A 328 -27.52 2.07 11.36
C ASN A 328 -27.10 3.53 11.53
N ALA A 329 -25.78 3.79 11.54
CA ALA A 329 -25.22 5.14 11.69
C ALA A 329 -25.54 6.03 10.48
N GLY A 330 -25.70 5.43 9.29
CA GLY A 330 -26.13 6.14 8.08
C GLY A 330 -27.52 6.79 8.21
N ALA A 331 -28.42 6.14 8.95
CA ALA A 331 -29.79 6.61 9.19
C ALA A 331 -29.94 7.60 10.36
N VAL A 332 -28.88 7.85 11.14
CA VAL A 332 -28.91 8.82 12.25
C VAL A 332 -28.77 10.24 11.70
N ALA A 333 -29.89 10.92 11.46
CA ALA A 333 -29.90 12.26 10.84
C ALA A 333 -29.23 13.33 11.71
N ASP A 334 -29.47 13.31 13.02
CA ASP A 334 -28.97 14.28 13.99
C ASP A 334 -28.83 13.67 15.40
N ALA A 335 -28.38 14.50 16.36
CA ALA A 335 -28.23 14.10 17.74
C ALA A 335 -29.55 13.73 18.44
N ALA A 336 -30.69 14.29 18.03
CA ALA A 336 -31.99 13.96 18.61
C ALA A 336 -32.45 12.56 18.15
N ALA A 337 -32.26 12.23 16.86
CA ALA A 337 -32.49 10.90 16.32
C ALA A 337 -31.57 9.86 16.97
N LEU A 338 -30.32 10.22 17.25
CA LEU A 338 -29.40 9.35 18.01
C LEU A 338 -29.90 9.13 19.43
N LYS A 339 -30.24 10.21 20.16
CA LYS A 339 -30.78 10.12 21.52
C LYS A 339 -32.07 9.31 21.59
N ALA A 340 -32.96 9.45 20.61
CA ALA A 340 -34.18 8.65 20.53
C ALA A 340 -33.88 7.14 20.32
N ARG A 341 -32.82 6.81 19.58
CA ARG A 341 -32.37 5.42 19.39
C ARG A 341 -31.64 4.85 20.61
N LEU A 342 -30.96 5.70 21.37
CA LEU A 342 -30.32 5.35 22.64
C LEU A 342 -31.30 5.37 23.81
N ALA A 343 -32.47 5.99 23.64
CA ALA A 343 -33.50 6.08 24.67
C ALA A 343 -34.05 4.67 24.96
N PRO A 344 -34.10 4.27 26.23
CA PRO A 344 -34.65 2.98 26.61
C PRO A 344 -36.17 2.99 26.45
N ALA A 345 -36.74 1.82 26.16
CA ALA A 345 -38.20 1.65 26.07
C ALA A 345 -38.94 1.90 27.40
N ASN A 346 -38.23 1.93 28.55
CA ASN A 346 -38.79 2.18 29.87
C ASN A 346 -37.90 3.16 30.68
N PRO A 347 -38.39 4.36 31.07
CA PRO A 347 -37.61 5.39 31.76
C PRO A 347 -37.07 4.99 33.15
N ALA A 348 -37.71 4.04 33.84
CA ALA A 348 -37.37 3.68 35.22
C ALA A 348 -36.18 2.71 35.36
N GLY A 349 -35.58 2.26 34.25
CA GLY A 349 -34.50 1.25 34.23
C GLY A 349 -33.51 1.43 33.07
N ALA A 350 -33.37 2.65 32.59
CA ALA A 350 -32.61 3.03 31.40
C ALA A 350 -31.16 2.52 31.39
N SER A 351 -30.85 1.53 30.55
CA SER A 351 -29.47 1.15 30.23
C SER A 351 -29.16 1.44 28.77
N CYS A 352 -28.00 2.05 28.52
CA CYS A 352 -27.50 2.32 27.19
C CYS A 352 -26.73 1.11 26.67
N GLY A 353 -27.16 0.54 25.54
CA GLY A 353 -26.47 -0.57 24.90
C GLY A 353 -26.51 -1.89 25.67
N PHE A 354 -25.55 -2.77 25.37
CA PHE A 354 -25.49 -4.12 25.92
C PHE A 354 -24.14 -4.38 26.57
N ARG A 355 -24.15 -5.19 27.64
CA ARG A 355 -22.97 -5.48 28.46
C ARG A 355 -21.88 -6.23 27.69
N THR A 356 -22.30 -7.10 26.79
CA THR A 356 -21.40 -7.93 25.98
C THR A 356 -21.67 -7.72 24.50
N MET A 357 -20.66 -7.91 23.67
CA MET A 357 -20.80 -7.81 22.22
C MET A 357 -21.82 -8.82 21.67
N ILE A 358 -21.92 -10.03 22.25
CA ILE A 358 -22.91 -11.03 21.82
C ILE A 358 -24.33 -10.55 22.10
N GLN A 359 -24.60 -10.00 23.28
CA GLN A 359 -25.94 -9.48 23.57
C GLN A 359 -26.32 -8.37 22.58
N ALA A 360 -25.37 -7.48 22.25
CA ALA A 360 -25.59 -6.47 21.22
C ALA A 360 -25.87 -7.09 19.84
N LEU A 361 -25.17 -8.17 19.52
CA LEU A 361 -25.27 -8.88 18.26
C LEU A 361 -26.57 -9.69 18.15
N ASP A 362 -27.06 -10.28 19.24
CA ASP A 362 -28.34 -10.98 19.35
C ASP A 362 -29.52 -9.99 19.20
N ALA A 363 -29.34 -8.75 19.64
CA ALA A 363 -30.33 -7.67 19.56
C ALA A 363 -30.12 -6.71 18.37
N ALA A 364 -29.21 -7.03 17.44
CA ALA A 364 -28.84 -6.15 16.35
C ALA A 364 -30.02 -5.90 15.39
N PRO A 365 -30.33 -4.64 15.03
CA PRO A 365 -31.31 -4.34 13.99
C PRO A 365 -30.92 -4.95 12.63
N GLU A 366 -31.90 -5.38 11.83
CA GLU A 366 -31.66 -5.97 10.49
C GLU A 366 -30.92 -5.02 9.53
N ASP A 367 -31.03 -3.71 9.75
CA ASP A 367 -30.40 -2.67 8.94
C ASP A 367 -29.09 -2.14 9.55
N ALA A 368 -28.59 -2.74 10.64
CA ALA A 368 -27.37 -2.30 11.31
C ALA A 368 -26.16 -2.31 10.36
N ASP A 369 -25.50 -1.15 10.26
CA ASP A 369 -24.31 -0.94 9.42
C ASP A 369 -23.03 -0.69 10.24
N THR A 370 -23.17 -0.47 11.54
CA THR A 370 -22.10 -0.05 12.45
C THR A 370 -22.20 -0.79 13.78
N LEU A 371 -21.07 -1.36 14.21
CA LEU A 371 -20.83 -1.80 15.58
C LEU A 371 -20.00 -0.74 16.30
N VAL A 372 -20.46 -0.25 17.46
CA VAL A 372 -19.66 0.56 18.38
C VAL A 372 -19.39 -0.26 19.63
N THR A 373 -18.13 -0.34 20.05
CA THR A 373 -17.71 -1.20 21.17
C THR A 373 -16.59 -0.60 22.01
N ASP A 374 -16.52 -0.90 23.29
CA ASP A 374 -15.47 -0.36 24.16
C ASP A 374 -14.07 -0.80 23.74
N TYR A 375 -13.85 -2.11 23.69
CA TYR A 375 -12.58 -2.72 23.37
C TYR A 375 -12.58 -3.31 21.96
N PHE A 376 -11.44 -3.21 21.27
CA PHE A 376 -11.26 -3.92 19.99
C PHE A 376 -11.60 -5.42 20.17
N PRO A 377 -12.47 -6.00 19.31
CA PRO A 377 -12.97 -7.36 19.51
C PRO A 377 -11.85 -8.37 19.75
N ASN A 378 -12.01 -9.19 20.79
CA ASN A 378 -11.14 -10.32 21.04
C ASN A 378 -11.42 -11.45 20.03
N LEU A 379 -10.59 -12.51 20.06
CA LEU A 379 -10.72 -13.64 19.12
C LEU A 379 -12.12 -14.26 19.10
N LEU A 380 -12.73 -14.44 20.27
CA LEU A 380 -14.03 -15.13 20.36
C LEU A 380 -15.18 -14.21 20.00
N GLU A 381 -15.06 -12.91 20.28
CA GLU A 381 -15.97 -11.89 19.76
C GLU A 381 -15.90 -11.82 18.23
N GLU A 382 -14.71 -11.80 17.65
CA GLU A 382 -14.51 -11.83 16.19
C GLU A 382 -15.16 -13.05 15.54
N ILE A 383 -15.00 -14.26 16.11
CA ILE A 383 -15.65 -15.48 15.60
C ILE A 383 -17.17 -15.32 15.60
N GLU A 384 -17.76 -14.82 16.70
CA GLU A 384 -19.20 -14.59 16.76
C GLU A 384 -19.67 -13.58 15.69
N LEU A 385 -18.92 -12.49 15.51
CA LEU A 385 -19.22 -11.47 14.50
C LEU A 385 -19.18 -12.05 13.08
N LEU A 386 -18.10 -12.75 12.72
CA LEU A 386 -17.90 -13.30 11.39
C LEU A 386 -18.95 -14.37 11.04
N THR A 387 -19.36 -15.21 12.00
CA THR A 387 -20.38 -16.24 11.76
C THR A 387 -21.78 -15.67 11.50
N ARG A 388 -22.02 -14.41 11.87
CA ARG A 388 -23.31 -13.73 11.72
C ARG A 388 -23.28 -12.62 10.67
N LEU A 389 -22.09 -12.28 10.16
CA LEU A 389 -21.89 -11.28 9.13
C LEU A 389 -22.83 -11.43 7.91
N PRO A 390 -23.14 -12.64 7.40
CA PRO A 390 -24.08 -12.79 6.27
C PRO A 390 -25.52 -12.34 6.58
N GLN A 391 -25.92 -12.29 7.86
CA GLN A 391 -27.24 -11.81 8.29
C GLN A 391 -27.24 -10.29 8.58
N LEU A 392 -26.07 -9.67 8.64
CA LEU A 392 -25.91 -8.25 8.95
C LEU A 392 -25.62 -7.45 7.69
N LYS A 393 -25.96 -6.17 7.71
CA LYS A 393 -25.50 -5.18 6.73
C LYS A 393 -24.29 -4.40 7.25
N LEU A 394 -23.51 -5.04 8.13
CA LEU A 394 -22.40 -4.42 8.83
C LEU A 394 -21.34 -3.97 7.83
N LYS A 395 -20.95 -2.70 7.93
CA LYS A 395 -19.90 -2.09 7.09
C LYS A 395 -18.70 -1.67 7.91
N ARG A 396 -18.89 -1.41 9.22
CA ARG A 396 -17.83 -0.86 10.05
C ARG A 396 -17.90 -1.26 11.52
N VAL A 397 -16.73 -1.27 12.15
CA VAL A 397 -16.55 -1.45 13.60
C VAL A 397 -15.85 -0.20 14.13
N ILE A 398 -16.36 0.39 15.21
CA ILE A 398 -15.75 1.52 15.92
C ILE A 398 -15.41 1.06 17.33
N PHE A 399 -14.13 1.19 17.73
CA PHE A 399 -13.70 0.93 19.10
C PHE A 399 -13.03 2.15 19.73
N ARG A 400 -13.00 2.26 21.07
CA ARG A 400 -12.28 3.34 21.78
C ARG A 400 -11.00 2.89 22.49
N LYS A 401 -10.95 1.63 22.93
CA LYS A 401 -9.80 1.05 23.65
C LYS A 401 -9.20 -0.11 22.84
N PRO A 402 -7.92 -0.04 22.41
CA PRO A 402 -7.32 -1.10 21.60
C PRO A 402 -7.02 -2.37 22.43
N SER A 403 -6.86 -2.24 23.74
CA SER A 403 -6.53 -3.34 24.63
C SER A 403 -7.15 -3.17 26.01
N ARG A 404 -7.42 -4.29 26.68
CA ARG A 404 -7.90 -4.34 28.07
C ARG A 404 -6.78 -4.19 29.09
N THR A 405 -5.55 -4.57 28.71
CA THR A 405 -4.41 -4.68 29.63
C THR A 405 -3.19 -3.85 29.20
N HIS A 406 -3.18 -3.33 27.97
CA HIS A 406 -2.03 -2.63 27.40
C HIS A 406 -2.36 -1.21 26.92
N GLY A 407 -3.39 -0.58 27.50
CA GLY A 407 -3.77 0.81 27.21
C GLY A 407 -3.90 1.08 25.71
N PHE A 408 -2.98 1.90 25.16
CA PHE A 408 -2.91 2.35 23.77
C PHE A 408 -2.33 1.31 22.78
N PHE A 409 -1.87 0.14 23.24
CA PHE A 409 -1.07 -0.78 22.44
C PHE A 409 -1.81 -2.04 21.99
N LEU A 410 -1.78 -2.31 20.68
CA LEU A 410 -2.35 -3.49 20.05
C LEU A 410 -1.38 -4.68 20.12
N SER A 411 -1.92 -5.86 20.43
CA SER A 411 -1.18 -7.12 20.38
C SER A 411 -0.97 -7.61 18.94
N ASN A 412 0.00 -8.49 18.72
CA ASN A 412 0.18 -9.18 17.42
C ASN A 412 -1.10 -9.88 16.93
N ASN A 413 -1.86 -10.48 17.84
CA ASN A 413 -3.14 -11.11 17.49
C ASN A 413 -4.19 -10.07 17.08
N ALA A 414 -4.16 -8.86 17.66
CA ALA A 414 -5.08 -7.80 17.26
C ALA A 414 -4.77 -7.30 15.85
N HIS A 415 -3.49 -7.20 15.48
CA HIS A 415 -3.09 -6.88 14.10
C HIS A 415 -3.61 -7.92 13.09
N ALA A 416 -3.51 -9.22 13.39
CA ALA A 416 -4.07 -10.27 12.54
C ALA A 416 -5.60 -10.18 12.38
N ARG A 417 -6.31 -9.72 13.42
CA ARG A 417 -7.77 -9.48 13.35
C ARG A 417 -8.11 -8.24 12.52
N LEU A 418 -7.30 -7.18 12.59
CA LEU A 418 -7.44 -6.02 11.70
C LEU A 418 -7.32 -6.45 10.23
N GLU A 419 -6.35 -7.30 9.90
CA GLU A 419 -6.21 -7.90 8.56
C GLU A 419 -7.41 -8.75 8.17
N THR A 420 -7.97 -9.52 9.11
CA THR A 420 -9.16 -10.34 8.86
C THR A 420 -10.38 -9.46 8.54
N PHE A 421 -10.58 -8.37 9.29
CA PHE A 421 -11.65 -7.41 9.03
C PHE A 421 -11.49 -6.70 7.68
N ASP A 422 -10.28 -6.28 7.30
CA ASP A 422 -10.00 -5.73 5.97
C ASP A 422 -10.32 -6.74 4.86
N ALA A 423 -9.88 -7.99 5.01
CA ALA A 423 -10.10 -9.05 4.03
C ALA A 423 -11.58 -9.38 3.77
N VAL A 424 -12.45 -9.18 4.77
CA VAL A 424 -13.91 -9.35 4.62
C VAL A 424 -14.63 -8.05 4.27
N GLY A 425 -13.91 -6.94 4.07
CA GLY A 425 -14.46 -5.64 3.66
C GLY A 425 -15.12 -4.84 4.78
N LEU A 426 -14.69 -5.01 6.02
CA LEU A 426 -15.15 -4.22 7.17
C LEU A 426 -14.18 -3.08 7.48
N ASP A 427 -14.68 -1.84 7.44
CA ASP A 427 -13.92 -0.67 7.86
C ASP A 427 -13.75 -0.68 9.39
N VAL A 428 -12.51 -0.59 9.88
CA VAL A 428 -12.25 -0.50 11.33
C VAL A 428 -11.85 0.92 11.69
N TYR A 429 -12.57 1.50 12.63
CA TYR A 429 -12.31 2.83 13.16
C TYR A 429 -11.90 2.77 14.63
N TRP A 430 -10.95 3.62 14.99
CA TRP A 430 -10.54 3.86 16.37
C TRP A 430 -10.89 5.31 16.76
N LEU A 431 -11.84 5.47 17.68
CA LEU A 431 -12.03 6.74 18.37
C LEU A 431 -10.94 6.87 19.44
N ASN A 432 -9.91 7.64 19.14
CA ASN A 432 -8.83 7.86 20.08
C ASN A 432 -9.22 8.96 21.08
N GLU A 433 -9.48 8.58 22.33
CA GLU A 433 -9.91 9.51 23.37
C GLU A 433 -8.84 10.55 23.73
N ALA A 434 -7.55 10.18 23.67
CA ALA A 434 -6.45 11.09 23.99
C ALA A 434 -6.25 12.19 22.94
N MET A 435 -6.49 11.87 21.67
CA MET A 435 -6.42 12.83 20.55
C MET A 435 -7.78 13.46 20.22
N ASN A 436 -8.87 12.94 20.79
CA ASN A 436 -10.25 13.28 20.45
C ASN A 436 -10.51 13.28 18.93
N GLU A 437 -10.06 12.22 18.27
CA GLU A 437 -10.20 12.05 16.82
C GLU A 437 -10.54 10.60 16.46
N LEU A 438 -11.32 10.45 15.39
CA LEU A 438 -11.65 9.16 14.79
C LEU A 438 -10.68 8.83 13.64
N TYR A 439 -10.02 7.68 13.71
CA TYR A 439 -9.08 7.21 12.68
C TYR A 439 -9.59 5.94 12.01
N LEU A 440 -9.47 5.86 10.68
CA LEU A 440 -9.72 4.68 9.87
C LEU A 440 -8.44 3.85 9.77
N HIS A 441 -8.54 2.54 10.00
CA HIS A 441 -7.46 1.61 9.67
C HIS A 441 -7.41 1.37 8.16
N THR A 442 -6.24 1.58 7.55
CA THR A 442 -6.02 1.47 6.11
C THR A 442 -4.61 0.96 5.82
N TYR A 443 -4.36 0.48 4.60
CA TYR A 443 -3.09 -0.16 4.25
C TYR A 443 -2.26 0.67 3.26
N LYS A 444 -0.94 0.62 3.45
CA LYS A 444 0.08 1.04 2.47
C LYS A 444 1.15 -0.04 2.42
N LYS A 445 1.50 -0.51 1.21
CA LYS A 445 2.47 -1.60 1.00
C LYS A 445 2.25 -2.79 1.95
N GLU A 446 1.00 -3.25 2.04
CA GLU A 446 0.59 -4.41 2.87
C GLU A 446 0.70 -4.20 4.40
N HIS A 447 1.01 -3.00 4.88
CA HIS A 447 1.04 -2.68 6.31
C HIS A 447 -0.08 -1.72 6.71
N GLY A 448 -0.78 -2.04 7.79
CA GLY A 448 -1.94 -1.30 8.30
C GLY A 448 -1.56 -0.08 9.16
N PHE A 449 -2.24 1.04 9.00
CA PHE A 449 -2.07 2.27 9.77
C PHE A 449 -3.42 2.93 10.03
N PHE A 450 -3.54 3.64 11.16
CA PHE A 450 -4.67 4.49 11.49
C PHE A 450 -4.44 5.89 10.90
N VAL A 451 -5.39 6.36 10.09
CA VAL A 451 -5.34 7.63 9.35
C VAL A 451 -6.74 8.27 9.32
N ARG A 452 -6.86 9.59 9.32
CA ARG A 452 -8.16 10.27 9.09
C ARG A 452 -8.66 10.00 7.66
N ASP A 453 -9.98 9.77 7.47
CA ASP A 453 -10.57 9.43 6.15
C ASP A 453 -10.09 10.37 5.04
N GLU A 454 -10.14 11.68 5.27
CA GLU A 454 -9.77 12.70 4.29
C GLU A 454 -8.26 12.73 3.93
N GLN A 455 -7.41 12.04 4.70
CA GLN A 455 -5.97 11.96 4.47
C GLN A 455 -5.50 10.61 3.91
N VAL A 456 -6.38 9.61 3.78
CA VAL A 456 -6.02 8.26 3.30
C VAL A 456 -5.36 8.30 1.92
N ARG A 457 -5.90 9.10 1.00
CA ARG A 457 -5.34 9.26 -0.35
C ARG A 457 -3.92 9.81 -0.30
N LYS A 458 -3.73 10.94 0.39
CA LYS A 458 -2.42 11.58 0.60
C LYS A 458 -1.42 10.60 1.23
N PHE A 459 -1.83 9.81 2.23
CA PHE A 459 -0.98 8.79 2.86
C PHE A 459 -0.53 7.72 1.86
N ARG A 460 -1.44 7.21 1.04
CA ARG A 460 -1.15 6.17 0.04
C ARG A 460 -0.23 6.68 -1.07
N GLU A 461 -0.40 7.92 -1.51
CA GLU A 461 0.41 8.55 -2.58
C GLU A 461 1.75 9.11 -2.06
N SER A 462 1.88 9.37 -0.76
CA SER A 462 3.09 9.98 -0.21
C SER A 462 4.33 9.11 -0.34
N THR A 463 5.45 9.73 -0.70
CA THR A 463 6.80 9.17 -0.53
C THR A 463 7.20 9.26 0.92
N ILE A 464 7.47 8.12 1.57
CA ILE A 464 7.72 8.06 3.02
C ILE A 464 9.23 7.97 3.30
N LEU A 465 9.72 8.91 4.11
CA LEU A 465 11.09 8.92 4.63
C LEU A 465 11.10 8.37 6.06
N ALA A 466 11.79 7.26 6.29
CA ALA A 466 12.03 6.78 7.65
C ALA A 466 13.21 7.54 8.27
N PHE A 467 12.95 8.25 9.36
CA PHE A 467 13.98 8.92 10.15
C PHE A 467 14.23 8.13 11.43
N TYR A 468 15.42 7.52 11.49
CA TYR A 468 15.93 6.83 12.67
C TYR A 468 16.96 7.69 13.38
N GLY A 469 17.01 7.59 14.71
CA GLY A 469 18.01 8.27 15.51
C GLY A 469 17.70 8.22 17.01
N SER A 470 18.46 9.00 17.77
CA SER A 470 18.36 9.10 19.23
C SER A 470 16.97 9.53 19.69
N ALA A 471 16.46 8.88 20.74
CA ALA A 471 15.30 9.33 21.50
C ALA A 471 15.64 10.46 22.51
N VAL A 472 16.94 10.67 22.76
CA VAL A 472 17.47 11.71 23.65
C VAL A 472 17.76 12.96 22.82
N GLY A 473 17.69 14.13 23.47
CA GLY A 473 17.97 15.43 22.86
C GLY A 473 19.32 15.48 22.15
N LEU A 474 19.36 16.29 21.09
CA LEU A 474 20.54 16.56 20.28
C LEU A 474 21.16 17.90 20.68
N ASP A 475 22.41 18.11 20.33
CA ASP A 475 22.97 19.46 20.35
C ASP A 475 22.39 20.31 19.19
N GLN A 476 22.64 21.62 19.26
CA GLN A 476 22.11 22.55 18.26
C GLN A 476 22.67 22.26 16.86
N ALA A 477 23.93 21.83 16.75
CA ALA A 477 24.56 21.58 15.46
C ALA A 477 23.92 20.38 14.73
N ASP A 478 23.64 19.29 15.45
CA ASP A 478 22.91 18.14 14.89
C ASP A 478 21.45 18.50 14.59
N THR A 479 20.83 19.35 15.42
CA THR A 479 19.48 19.85 15.17
C THR A 479 19.39 20.66 13.86
N ASP A 480 20.33 21.58 13.64
CA ASP A 480 20.38 22.41 12.43
C ASP A 480 20.64 21.56 11.18
N ARG A 481 21.55 20.58 11.27
CA ARG A 481 21.84 19.63 10.19
C ARG A 481 20.59 18.85 9.78
N ILE A 482 19.91 18.22 10.74
CA ILE A 482 18.71 17.41 10.46
C ILE A 482 17.61 18.26 9.85
N SER A 483 17.43 19.49 10.34
CA SER A 483 16.46 20.43 9.80
C SER A 483 16.78 20.80 8.34
N GLY A 484 18.04 21.10 8.04
CA GLY A 484 18.50 21.37 6.67
C GLY A 484 18.35 20.15 5.73
N LEU A 485 18.58 18.94 6.24
CA LEU A 485 18.34 17.71 5.49
C LEU A 485 16.85 17.52 5.13
N ILE A 486 15.95 17.71 6.10
CA ILE A 486 14.51 17.59 5.87
C ILE A 486 14.04 18.62 4.85
N GLU A 487 14.52 19.87 4.93
CA GLU A 487 14.22 20.90 3.95
C GLU A 487 14.66 20.51 2.53
N LYS A 488 15.89 20.02 2.37
CA LYS A 488 16.40 19.62 1.05
C LYS A 488 15.68 18.40 0.49
N LEU A 489 15.40 17.39 1.32
CA LEU A 489 14.69 16.18 0.90
C LEU A 489 13.23 16.47 0.55
N THR A 490 12.53 17.26 1.36
CA THR A 490 11.15 17.67 1.05
C THR A 490 11.09 18.50 -0.23
N GLY A 491 12.04 19.42 -0.45
CA GLY A 491 12.16 20.17 -1.70
C GLY A 491 12.47 19.29 -2.92
N PHE A 492 13.37 18.32 -2.80
CA PHE A 492 13.72 17.39 -3.89
C PHE A 492 12.57 16.47 -4.26
N ILE A 493 11.87 15.91 -3.26
CA ILE A 493 10.80 14.94 -3.47
C ILE A 493 9.50 15.63 -3.93
N GLY A 494 9.30 16.89 -3.54
CA GLY A 494 8.16 17.72 -3.94
C GLY A 494 6.94 17.50 -3.05
N ARG A 495 5.75 17.53 -3.67
CA ARG A 495 4.48 17.27 -2.96
C ARG A 495 4.38 15.82 -2.49
N ASP A 496 3.51 15.60 -1.52
CA ASP A 496 3.19 14.28 -0.96
C ASP A 496 4.45 13.56 -0.44
N VAL A 497 5.07 14.19 0.54
CA VAL A 497 6.11 13.59 1.38
C VAL A 497 5.47 13.23 2.71
N GLY A 498 5.87 12.08 3.24
CA GLY A 498 5.64 11.73 4.64
C GLY A 498 6.95 11.41 5.35
N VAL A 499 6.98 11.65 6.66
CA VAL A 499 8.06 11.23 7.55
C VAL A 499 7.50 10.21 8.52
N LEU A 500 8.15 9.05 8.61
CA LEU A 500 7.84 7.98 9.55
C LEU A 500 8.95 7.86 10.59
N THR A 501 8.57 7.82 11.86
CA THR A 501 9.51 7.66 12.98
C THR A 501 9.03 6.58 13.96
N GLY A 502 9.80 6.37 15.02
CA GLY A 502 9.41 5.50 16.13
C GLY A 502 8.45 6.13 17.15
N GLY A 503 8.10 7.41 17.00
CA GLY A 503 7.16 8.11 17.89
C GLY A 503 7.72 8.54 19.26
N GLY A 504 9.04 8.68 19.38
CA GLY A 504 9.71 9.17 20.59
C GLY A 504 10.30 10.58 20.46
N GLY A 505 11.01 11.04 21.49
CA GLY A 505 11.70 12.33 21.51
C GLY A 505 12.94 12.41 20.63
N GLY A 506 13.78 13.43 20.85
CA GLY A 506 15.07 13.58 20.17
C GLY A 506 14.94 13.76 18.65
N VAL A 507 15.69 12.97 17.88
CA VAL A 507 15.67 12.99 16.40
C VAL A 507 14.26 12.78 15.86
N MET A 508 13.51 11.84 16.46
CA MET A 508 12.20 11.44 15.95
C MET A 508 11.21 12.60 16.03
N ARG A 509 11.11 13.25 17.19
CA ARG A 509 10.28 14.45 17.38
C ARG A 509 10.72 15.60 16.47
N LEU A 510 12.02 15.88 16.41
CA LEU A 510 12.55 16.92 15.52
C LEU A 510 12.15 16.67 14.07
N ALA A 511 12.28 15.43 13.60
CA ALA A 511 11.92 15.06 12.24
C ALA A 511 10.43 15.27 11.96
N THR A 512 9.55 14.86 12.88
CA THR A 512 8.11 15.10 12.73
C THR A 512 7.75 16.58 12.76
N ASP A 513 8.36 17.37 13.65
CA ASP A 513 8.02 18.80 13.78
C ASP A 513 8.47 19.60 12.55
N GLN A 514 9.69 19.35 12.06
CA GLN A 514 10.19 19.99 10.84
C GLN A 514 9.39 19.56 9.60
N ALA A 515 9.07 18.28 9.47
CA ALA A 515 8.26 17.77 8.37
C ALA A 515 6.86 18.41 8.35
N ARG A 516 6.21 18.49 9.52
CA ARG A 516 4.90 19.14 9.67
C ARG A 516 4.97 20.61 9.25
N GLY A 517 6.01 21.34 9.66
CA GLY A 517 6.24 22.73 9.27
C GLY A 517 6.38 22.94 7.75
N LYS A 518 6.74 21.90 7.01
CA LYS A 518 6.83 21.89 5.53
C LYS A 518 5.58 21.31 4.85
N GLY A 519 4.52 20.99 5.60
CA GLY A 519 3.26 20.44 5.07
C GLY A 519 3.31 18.94 4.69
N ALA A 520 4.40 18.25 5.07
CA ALA A 520 4.54 16.82 4.90
C ALA A 520 3.67 16.07 5.92
N MET A 521 3.23 14.85 5.57
CA MET A 521 2.56 13.97 6.52
C MET A 521 3.54 13.49 7.58
N THR A 522 3.08 13.39 8.81
CA THR A 522 3.88 12.87 9.92
C THR A 522 3.31 11.53 10.39
N GLY A 523 4.17 10.58 10.71
CA GLY A 523 3.71 9.30 11.20
C GLY A 523 4.65 8.61 12.16
N ALA A 524 4.08 7.67 12.92
CA ALA A 524 4.79 6.95 13.96
C ALA A 524 4.37 5.48 14.07
N CYS A 525 5.35 4.61 14.30
CA CYS A 525 5.12 3.26 14.80
C CYS A 525 5.47 3.24 16.29
N PHE A 526 4.48 3.32 17.16
CA PHE A 526 4.67 3.35 18.62
C PHE A 526 4.96 1.95 19.18
N LEU A 527 5.84 1.88 20.18
CA LEU A 527 6.13 0.66 20.93
C LEU A 527 5.78 0.90 22.40
N GLU A 528 5.13 -0.08 23.03
CA GLU A 528 4.88 -0.09 24.46
C GLU A 528 6.21 -0.15 25.22
N LEU A 529 6.55 0.95 25.90
CA LEU A 529 7.73 1.07 26.73
C LEU A 529 7.34 1.82 28.00
N GLU A 530 7.54 1.21 29.17
CA GLU A 530 7.16 1.81 30.46
C GLU A 530 7.86 3.15 30.71
N ALA A 531 9.12 3.27 30.27
CA ALA A 531 9.95 4.46 30.49
C ALA A 531 9.72 5.59 29.47
N GLN A 532 8.96 5.34 28.40
CA GLN A 532 8.83 6.29 27.30
C GLN A 532 7.38 6.32 26.77
N PRO A 533 6.53 7.24 27.26
CA PRO A 533 5.18 7.38 26.73
C PRO A 533 5.21 7.85 25.26
N PRO A 534 4.23 7.45 24.45
CA PRO A 534 4.16 7.86 23.05
C PRO A 534 3.87 9.36 22.93
N GLU A 535 4.60 10.05 22.06
CA GLU A 535 4.27 11.42 21.67
C GLU A 535 3.17 11.41 20.60
N LEU A 536 1.92 11.60 21.01
CA LEU A 536 0.75 11.64 20.13
C LEU A 536 0.71 12.94 19.29
N GLY A 537 -0.04 12.94 18.18
CA GLY A 537 -0.21 14.10 17.30
C GLY A 537 0.38 13.96 15.89
N VAL A 538 0.58 12.74 15.42
CA VAL A 538 0.96 12.44 14.03
C VAL A 538 -0.27 12.20 13.15
N ASP A 539 -0.12 12.35 11.83
CA ASP A 539 -1.20 12.19 10.86
C ASP A 539 -1.56 10.72 10.58
N PHE A 540 -0.60 9.82 10.70
CA PHE A 540 -0.79 8.38 10.57
C PHE A 540 0.03 7.60 11.60
N PHE A 541 -0.52 6.53 12.16
CA PHE A 541 0.22 5.76 13.15
C PHE A 541 -0.19 4.30 13.22
N ASN A 542 0.68 3.50 13.82
CA ASN A 542 0.29 2.22 14.37
C ASN A 542 1.02 1.97 15.70
N THR A 543 0.56 1.00 16.47
CA THR A 543 0.92 0.81 17.87
C THR A 543 1.12 -0.66 18.18
N PHE A 544 2.19 -0.97 18.91
CA PHE A 544 2.65 -2.34 19.16
C PHE A 544 2.97 -2.52 20.63
N GLN A 545 2.55 -3.64 21.20
CA GLN A 545 3.04 -4.10 22.51
C GLN A 545 4.53 -4.44 22.45
N GLU A 546 5.19 -4.48 23.60
CA GLU A 546 6.64 -4.77 23.70
C GLU A 546 7.01 -6.09 22.99
N THR A 547 6.18 -7.13 23.18
CA THR A 547 6.33 -8.45 22.52
C THR A 547 6.20 -8.39 21.00
N GLY A 548 5.68 -7.28 20.46
CA GLY A 548 5.56 -6.98 19.04
C GLY A 548 6.74 -6.17 18.46
N ARG A 549 7.82 -5.90 19.22
CA ARG A 549 8.97 -5.10 18.76
C ARG A 549 9.47 -5.48 17.37
N HIS A 550 9.67 -6.77 17.07
CA HIS A 550 10.16 -7.18 15.74
C HIS A 550 9.10 -7.04 14.64
N ASN A 551 7.81 -7.19 14.97
CA ASN A 551 6.74 -6.94 14.02
C ASN A 551 6.62 -5.46 13.69
N ARG A 552 6.78 -4.57 14.69
CA ARG A 552 6.86 -3.13 14.49
C ARG A 552 7.93 -2.74 13.46
N GLN A 553 9.09 -3.39 13.45
CA GLN A 553 10.15 -3.06 12.48
C GLN A 553 9.71 -3.34 11.04
N LYS A 554 8.92 -4.39 10.80
CA LYS A 554 8.36 -4.66 9.47
C LYS A 554 7.44 -3.53 8.99
N TRP A 555 6.75 -2.84 9.89
CA TRP A 555 5.89 -1.71 9.50
C TRP A 555 6.68 -0.53 8.93
N PHE A 556 7.99 -0.44 9.19
CA PHE A 556 8.83 0.56 8.53
C PHE A 556 9.11 0.24 7.05
N GLU A 557 8.81 -0.97 6.56
CA GLU A 557 8.94 -1.33 5.14
C GLU A 557 8.01 -0.49 4.23
N ILE A 558 7.06 0.28 4.81
CA ILE A 558 6.32 1.27 4.03
C ILE A 558 7.22 2.41 3.52
N ALA A 559 8.33 2.67 4.21
CA ALA A 559 9.27 3.74 3.88
C ALA A 559 9.98 3.47 2.56
N ASP A 560 10.10 4.51 1.75
CA ASP A 560 10.80 4.49 0.47
C ASP A 560 12.30 4.70 0.66
N PHE A 561 12.68 5.52 1.65
CA PHE A 561 14.08 5.83 1.95
C PHE A 561 14.34 5.80 3.45
N CYS A 562 15.55 5.37 3.82
CA CYS A 562 16.01 5.30 5.21
C CYS A 562 17.10 6.34 5.46
N ILE A 563 16.90 7.15 6.50
CA ILE A 563 17.87 8.11 7.00
C ILE A 563 18.21 7.73 8.45
N PHE A 564 19.47 7.38 8.68
CA PHE A 564 20.03 7.04 9.99
C PHE A 564 20.83 8.23 10.51
N ASN A 565 20.24 8.96 11.46
CA ASN A 565 20.89 10.06 12.17
C ASN A 565 21.62 9.53 13.41
N VAL A 566 22.33 10.41 14.12
CA VAL A 566 22.98 10.07 15.40
C VAL A 566 22.00 9.34 16.33
N GLY A 567 22.41 8.18 16.83
CA GLY A 567 21.53 7.28 17.56
C GLY A 567 22.26 6.18 18.30
N GLY A 568 21.51 5.44 19.12
CA GLY A 568 22.03 4.37 19.97
C GLY A 568 21.69 2.97 19.45
N MET A 569 21.52 2.02 20.38
CA MET A 569 21.26 0.61 20.06
C MET A 569 19.96 0.38 19.28
N GLY A 570 18.91 1.17 19.53
CA GLY A 570 17.68 1.11 18.74
C GLY A 570 17.93 1.47 17.27
N THR A 571 18.66 2.55 17.01
CA THR A 571 19.07 2.94 15.64
C THR A 571 19.97 1.87 14.99
N LEU A 572 20.87 1.26 15.76
CA LEU A 572 21.74 0.20 15.26
C LEU A 572 20.98 -1.08 14.88
N GLU A 573 19.93 -1.44 15.64
CA GLU A 573 19.02 -2.53 15.28
C GLU A 573 18.38 -2.27 13.92
N GLU A 574 17.83 -1.06 13.70
CA GLU A 574 17.21 -0.66 12.44
C GLU A 574 18.20 -0.73 11.28
N ILE A 575 19.43 -0.24 11.46
CA ILE A 575 20.50 -0.35 10.47
C ILE A 575 20.73 -1.82 10.08
N GLY A 576 20.80 -2.72 11.06
CA GLY A 576 21.00 -4.14 10.82
C GLY A 576 19.86 -4.77 10.00
N ILE A 577 18.62 -4.48 10.38
CA ILE A 577 17.41 -4.95 9.67
C ILE A 577 17.39 -4.41 8.24
N GLU A 578 17.58 -3.10 8.09
CA GLU A 578 17.42 -2.41 6.81
C GLU A 578 18.51 -2.76 5.81
N LEU A 579 19.77 -2.91 6.24
CA LEU A 579 20.85 -3.41 5.38
C LEU A 579 20.64 -4.87 4.98
N CYS A 580 20.04 -5.70 5.85
CA CYS A 580 19.63 -7.06 5.48
C CYS A 580 18.48 -7.04 4.47
N ASN A 581 17.49 -6.16 4.65
CA ASN A 581 16.37 -6.00 3.70
C ASN A 581 16.87 -5.59 2.31
N LEU A 582 17.84 -4.68 2.22
CA LEU A 582 18.52 -4.32 0.98
C LEU A 582 19.22 -5.54 0.34
N LYS A 583 20.00 -6.29 1.13
CA LYS A 583 20.74 -7.46 0.65
C LYS A 583 19.83 -8.58 0.14
N LEU A 584 18.72 -8.82 0.84
CA LEU A 584 17.78 -9.91 0.57
C LEU A 584 16.78 -9.58 -0.55
N GLY A 585 16.76 -8.34 -1.06
CA GLY A 585 15.78 -7.91 -2.04
C GLY A 585 14.37 -7.78 -1.47
N ILE A 586 14.25 -7.63 -0.14
CA ILE A 586 12.98 -7.25 0.51
C ILE A 586 12.68 -5.80 0.18
N ARG A 587 13.71 -4.94 0.27
CA ARG A 587 13.65 -3.57 -0.24
C ARG A 587 14.30 -3.47 -1.63
N PRO A 588 13.79 -2.59 -2.50
CA PRO A 588 14.47 -2.26 -3.74
C PRO A 588 15.84 -1.66 -3.44
N ARG A 589 16.74 -1.67 -4.44
CA ARG A 589 18.02 -0.99 -4.32
C ARG A 589 17.79 0.53 -4.37
N VAL A 590 17.76 1.16 -3.20
CA VAL A 590 17.52 2.59 -2.98
C VAL A 590 18.61 3.16 -2.06
N PRO A 591 18.79 4.48 -1.99
CA PRO A 591 19.73 5.15 -1.09
C PRO A 591 19.48 4.90 0.41
N TYR A 592 20.56 4.64 1.14
CA TYR A 592 20.65 4.54 2.59
C TYR A 592 21.60 5.63 3.07
N VAL A 593 21.08 6.58 3.86
CA VAL A 593 21.84 7.75 4.31
C VAL A 593 22.20 7.60 5.78
N PHE A 594 23.50 7.64 6.08
CA PHE A 594 24.05 7.73 7.43
C PHE A 594 24.50 9.16 7.65
N TYR A 595 23.68 9.94 8.36
CA TYR A 595 23.84 11.36 8.54
C TYR A 595 24.58 11.66 9.85
N ASN A 596 25.53 12.60 9.82
CA ASN A 596 26.65 12.71 10.76
C ASN A 596 27.77 11.68 10.47
N ALA A 597 28.53 11.91 9.39
CA ALA A 597 29.58 11.02 8.90
C ALA A 597 30.67 10.74 9.92
N ARG A 598 30.99 11.74 10.77
CA ARG A 598 31.98 11.59 11.84
C ARG A 598 31.51 10.58 12.88
N PHE A 599 30.26 10.68 13.34
CA PHE A 599 29.68 9.74 14.30
C PHE A 599 29.70 8.30 13.77
N TRP A 600 29.37 8.12 12.48
CA TRP A 600 29.26 6.82 11.85
C TRP A 600 30.58 6.23 11.29
N ASN A 601 31.72 6.87 11.54
CA ASN A 601 32.99 6.48 10.91
C ASN A 601 33.41 5.03 11.19
N ASP A 602 33.20 4.53 12.41
CA ASP A 602 33.58 3.15 12.76
C ASP A 602 32.64 2.11 12.13
N LEU A 603 31.34 2.42 12.03
CA LEU A 603 30.40 1.59 11.26
C LEU A 603 30.79 1.56 9.77
N LYS A 604 31.17 2.71 9.20
CA LYS A 604 31.67 2.79 7.81
C LYS A 604 32.88 1.89 7.59
N LYS A 605 33.84 1.85 8.53
CA LYS A 605 34.99 0.93 8.49
C LYS A 605 34.52 -0.53 8.57
N GLN A 606 33.60 -0.84 9.47
CA GLN A 606 33.07 -2.20 9.63
C GLN A 606 32.34 -2.70 8.36
N ILE A 607 31.53 -1.86 7.71
CA ILE A 607 30.86 -2.21 6.46
C ILE A 607 31.87 -2.47 5.35
N ARG A 608 32.90 -1.61 5.23
CA ARG A 608 33.99 -1.82 4.26
C ARG A 608 34.73 -3.13 4.51
N GLU A 609 34.98 -3.48 5.77
CA GLU A 609 35.62 -4.75 6.13
C GLU A 609 34.74 -5.96 5.79
N MET A 610 33.44 -5.89 6.03
CA MET A 610 32.50 -6.94 5.62
C MET A 610 32.47 -7.12 4.09
N ILE A 611 32.55 -6.04 3.33
CA ILE A 611 32.65 -6.12 1.86
C ILE A 611 33.99 -6.73 1.44
N ARG A 612 35.11 -6.25 2.00
CA ARG A 612 36.47 -6.73 1.70
C ARG A 612 36.62 -8.22 1.97
N THR A 613 36.05 -8.70 3.08
CA THR A 613 36.06 -10.13 3.48
C THR A 613 34.94 -10.95 2.84
N LYS A 614 34.19 -10.38 1.89
CA LYS A 614 33.09 -11.03 1.14
C LYS A 614 31.95 -11.53 2.02
N ARG A 615 31.75 -10.94 3.20
CA ARG A 615 30.59 -11.19 4.09
C ARG A 615 29.39 -10.33 3.72
N ALA A 616 29.63 -9.18 3.08
CA ALA A 616 28.64 -8.37 2.39
C ALA A 616 28.99 -8.26 0.90
N PRO A 617 28.01 -8.22 -0.01
CA PRO A 617 28.28 -8.01 -1.43
C PRO A 617 28.76 -6.58 -1.70
N SER A 618 29.70 -6.41 -2.62
CA SER A 618 30.32 -5.11 -2.92
C SER A 618 29.33 -4.07 -3.46
N TRP A 619 28.34 -4.48 -4.25
CA TRP A 619 27.34 -3.58 -4.83
C TRP A 619 26.53 -2.81 -3.77
N MET A 620 26.48 -3.25 -2.51
CA MET A 620 25.80 -2.49 -1.45
C MET A 620 26.44 -1.13 -1.21
N ALA A 621 27.75 -0.99 -1.46
CA ALA A 621 28.44 0.29 -1.31
C ALA A 621 27.87 1.38 -2.23
N ASP A 622 27.29 1.01 -3.38
CA ASP A 622 26.71 1.96 -4.34
C ASP A 622 25.42 2.62 -3.82
N TYR A 623 24.83 2.06 -2.76
CA TYR A 623 23.56 2.50 -2.17
C TYR A 623 23.71 3.07 -0.76
N ILE A 624 24.94 3.16 -0.23
CA ILE A 624 25.20 3.66 1.12
C ILE A 624 26.00 4.96 1.05
N LEU A 625 25.47 6.02 1.65
CA LEU A 625 26.14 7.32 1.79
C LEU A 625 26.35 7.65 3.28
N PHE A 626 27.57 8.05 3.63
CA PHE A 626 27.90 8.66 4.91
C PHE A 626 28.25 10.12 4.67
N THR A 627 27.44 11.06 5.16
CA THR A 627 27.62 12.49 4.89
C THR A 627 27.12 13.39 6.02
N ASP A 628 27.56 14.64 6.00
CA ASP A 628 27.05 15.75 6.80
C ASP A 628 26.31 16.79 5.92
N ASP A 629 26.34 16.63 4.60
CA ASP A 629 25.87 17.61 3.63
C ASP A 629 24.53 17.18 3.00
N PRO A 630 23.43 17.94 3.25
CA PRO A 630 22.15 17.73 2.60
C PRO A 630 22.20 17.73 1.06
N ASP A 631 23.08 18.53 0.46
CA ASP A 631 23.18 18.62 -1.00
C ASP A 631 23.84 17.36 -1.60
N GLU A 632 24.82 16.76 -0.89
CA GLU A 632 25.37 15.46 -1.25
C GLU A 632 24.30 14.36 -1.20
N VAL A 633 23.38 14.42 -0.23
CA VAL A 633 22.25 13.47 -0.17
C VAL A 633 21.38 13.56 -1.41
N VAL A 634 20.97 14.76 -1.83
CA VAL A 634 20.14 14.95 -3.04
C VAL A 634 20.90 14.50 -4.29
N ALA A 635 22.18 14.83 -4.42
CA ALA A 635 23.02 14.39 -5.53
C ALA A 635 23.12 12.86 -5.60
N PHE A 636 23.28 12.21 -4.43
CA PHE A 636 23.30 10.76 -4.31
C PHE A 636 21.96 10.13 -4.70
N TYR A 637 20.84 10.72 -4.31
CA TYR A 637 19.51 10.26 -4.73
C TYR A 637 19.38 10.38 -6.25
N ARG A 638 19.71 11.52 -6.85
CA ARG A 638 19.67 11.68 -8.32
C ARG A 638 20.50 10.62 -9.04
N LYS A 639 21.72 10.36 -8.57
CA LYS A 639 22.63 9.35 -9.15
C LYS A 639 22.08 7.94 -9.01
N SER A 640 21.70 7.54 -7.80
CA SER A 640 21.32 6.16 -7.49
C SER A 640 19.94 5.80 -8.02
N LEU A 641 19.02 6.78 -8.02
CA LEU A 641 17.67 6.61 -8.56
C LEU A 641 17.63 6.83 -10.09
N LYS A 642 18.61 7.51 -10.70
CA LYS A 642 18.65 7.85 -12.14
C LYS A 642 17.42 8.65 -12.61
N VAL A 643 16.98 9.63 -11.82
CA VAL A 643 15.79 10.47 -12.09
C VAL A 643 16.13 11.95 -12.23
N LEU A 644 15.24 12.69 -12.92
CA LEU A 644 15.26 14.16 -13.03
C LEU A 644 14.67 14.89 -11.83
#